data_AF-A0A2D6YSD7-F1
#
_entry.id   AF-A0A2D6YSD7-F1
#
_cell.length_a   1.000
_cell.length_b   1.000
_cell.length_c   1.000
_cell.angle_alpha   90.00
_cell.angle_beta   90.00
_cell.angle_gamma   90.00
#
_symmetry.space_group_name_H-M   'P 1'
#
loop_
_entity.id
_entity.type
_entity.pdbx_description
1 polymer ?
#
loop_
_entity_poly.entity_id
_entity_poly.type
_entity_poly.pdbx_seq_one_letter_code
_entity_poly.pdbx_strand_id
1 'polypeptide(L)'
;MMAHRAPFRGLSSRAVRDGVIAFVLTVGSQGLVLAHDGDPKGRPEPSVHGDIVRGGDSGFDSSWESSGDGIVFCAQIPVNMLGGTGNGADLWHHVSPAGREYAIVTTKESVAFVEVTDPFQPAVVHTHDRGSSSSLWADVKVIGEYAYVDGEGGGGVRVFDLRAIDSGVVTFEGAVAEGKAHNIVACPEAGLLIRVGQSVRFYDVSKDPVELEFLGSRSDRFVHDARIMVYPEDGPDEDHRGEIIGFLNDGFNSGWVDPGLSIVSFGTRDDFDPQGETLGRVTWADGGYSHQCWESEDVRWLYSNDETSSVLDSTWQCIDITDLDNPVLGVQQANGRDATNHNLFVKDGMLFAANYKDGIRVLAATGNDLEEIASFDTYPNSDSAGYQGCWGVDPFLPSGTILASDMQSGLFILRLDEPVKDEPTFEFPQGLPDRIGAEGFELVVEIEGFPAEKILMEYESFSGGFGVVEAVSSETPGRFLVAFPESVACPDEILYSFRAESSAGEVIFDPSGPYTADYADSEVLLVGFDGTDATDWTLGTPGDTASDGAWNARTLDRNDLFGPPADSGGDGSCFMTGDGLGDVDGGFTSLVTPDLDPFGLVMPVVRFDLWLRLEGTVPANDRFEIAASNDGGESWALLEVVTAGTDGWASRSIELDPVASPTDIRLRFRAHGESEAATVVAAVDRLELLEWVCDDGVPGDMNGDGFVNGEDFGQFLVEWGSVDSVADFNFDGNVDGFDLGILLGHWTG
;
A
#
# COMPACT_ATOMS: atom_id res chain seq x y z
N MET A 1 -1.05 62.17 -6.15
CA MET A 1 -0.67 63.20 -5.15
C MET A 1 -1.38 62.82 -3.86
N MET A 2 -0.62 62.43 -2.83
CA MET A 2 -1.11 61.92 -1.54
C MET A 2 -2.02 62.91 -0.80
N ALA A 3 -3.04 62.42 -0.09
CA ALA A 3 -3.07 62.47 1.38
C ALA A 3 -4.42 61.95 1.95
N HIS A 4 -4.32 60.93 2.79
CA HIS A 4 -5.34 60.48 3.74
C HIS A 4 -5.62 61.53 4.84
N ARG A 5 -6.85 61.49 5.40
CA ARG A 5 -7.10 61.45 6.86
C ARG A 5 -8.59 61.18 7.15
N ALA A 6 -8.85 60.10 7.88
CA ALA A 6 -10.10 59.77 8.58
C ALA A 6 -9.97 60.23 10.06
N PRO A 7 -10.74 59.72 11.06
CA PRO A 7 -12.18 59.35 11.18
C PRO A 7 -12.82 59.92 12.49
N PHE A 8 -14.11 59.65 12.79
CA PHE A 8 -14.59 58.92 14.02
C PHE A 8 -16.10 59.10 14.38
N ARG A 9 -16.79 57.94 14.46
CA ARG A 9 -17.83 57.38 15.37
C ARG A 9 -18.92 58.22 16.10
N GLY A 10 -20.11 57.59 16.17
CA GLY A 10 -20.89 57.34 17.41
C GLY A 10 -22.38 57.77 17.39
N LEU A 11 -23.34 56.89 17.04
CA LEU A 11 -24.24 56.10 17.92
C LEU A 11 -25.11 56.90 18.93
N SER A 12 -26.45 56.87 18.80
CA SER A 12 -27.35 56.08 19.67
C SER A 12 -28.85 56.39 19.46
N SER A 13 -29.67 55.44 19.90
CA SER A 13 -31.07 55.10 19.60
C SER A 13 -32.16 55.65 20.54
N ARG A 14 -33.43 55.59 20.08
CA ARG A 14 -34.74 55.34 20.78
C ARG A 14 -35.82 56.41 20.47
N ALA A 15 -37.13 56.17 20.40
CA ALA A 15 -38.00 54.99 20.30
C ALA A 15 -39.40 55.50 19.84
N VAL A 16 -40.00 54.89 18.81
CA VAL A 16 -41.26 54.09 18.76
C VAL A 16 -42.57 54.79 19.16
N ARG A 17 -43.51 54.85 18.22
CA ARG A 17 -44.96 54.76 18.47
C ARG A 17 -45.70 54.23 17.22
N ASP A 18 -46.59 53.27 17.47
CA ASP A 18 -47.29 52.37 16.55
C ASP A 18 -48.29 53.02 15.57
N GLY A 19 -48.54 52.32 14.44
CA GLY A 19 -49.55 52.67 13.44
C GLY A 19 -49.63 51.70 12.25
N VAL A 20 -50.28 50.56 12.50
CA VAL A 20 -50.71 49.41 11.66
C VAL A 20 -51.11 49.68 10.18
N ILE A 21 -50.47 48.88 9.30
CA ILE A 21 -50.87 48.20 8.03
C ILE A 21 -51.11 49.00 6.72
N ALA A 22 -50.19 48.76 5.76
CA ALA A 22 -50.49 48.52 4.35
C ALA A 22 -49.50 47.45 3.82
N PHE A 23 -50.03 46.39 3.18
CA PHE A 23 -49.27 45.29 2.59
C PHE A 23 -48.37 45.78 1.44
N VAL A 24 -47.06 45.52 1.55
CA VAL A 24 -46.11 45.54 0.42
C VAL A 24 -45.39 44.20 0.44
N LEU A 25 -45.58 43.40 -0.61
CA LEU A 25 -44.76 42.21 -0.87
C LEU A 25 -43.29 42.64 -0.88
N THR A 26 -42.54 42.21 0.12
CA THR A 26 -41.08 42.29 0.10
C THR A 26 -40.62 40.93 -0.37
N VAL A 27 -40.05 40.88 -1.58
CA VAL A 27 -39.27 39.72 -2.03
C VAL A 27 -38.10 39.62 -1.06
N GLY A 28 -38.18 38.67 -0.13
CA GLY A 28 -37.07 38.35 0.75
C GLY A 28 -35.94 37.80 -0.10
N SER A 29 -34.77 38.43 -0.02
CA SER A 29 -33.52 37.79 -0.42
C SER A 29 -33.39 36.50 0.37
N GLN A 30 -33.57 35.36 -0.28
CA GLN A 30 -33.11 34.10 0.27
C GLN A 30 -31.59 34.23 0.45
N GLY A 31 -31.13 34.09 1.69
CA GLY A 31 -29.71 34.01 1.98
C GLY A 31 -29.14 32.79 1.26
N LEU A 32 -27.91 32.93 0.74
CA LEU A 32 -27.13 31.76 0.36
C LEU A 32 -27.05 30.82 1.56
N VAL A 33 -27.67 29.65 1.44
CA VAL A 33 -27.42 28.54 2.36
C VAL A 33 -26.21 27.79 1.78
N LEU A 34 -25.06 27.92 2.43
CA LEU A 34 -23.91 27.04 2.17
C LEU A 34 -24.23 25.70 2.85
N ALA A 35 -23.96 24.57 2.19
CA ALA A 35 -24.21 23.24 2.75
C ALA A 35 -23.42 22.99 4.06
N HIS A 36 -22.34 23.76 4.29
CA HIS A 36 -21.37 23.57 5.36
C HIS A 36 -21.20 24.77 6.32
N ASP A 37 -22.25 25.60 6.56
CA ASP A 37 -22.15 26.69 7.55
C ASP A 37 -22.05 26.12 8.98
N GLY A 38 -20.82 26.04 9.50
CA GLY A 38 -20.52 25.44 10.80
C GLY A 38 -19.90 24.04 10.74
N ASP A 39 -19.59 23.54 9.54
CA ASP A 39 -18.94 22.23 9.38
C ASP A 39 -17.51 22.26 9.94
N PRO A 40 -17.16 21.38 10.90
CA PRO A 40 -15.80 21.25 11.41
C PRO A 40 -14.75 20.94 10.31
N LYS A 41 -15.12 20.31 9.18
CA LYS A 41 -14.26 20.09 8.00
C LYS A 41 -13.74 21.38 7.39
N GLY A 42 -14.47 22.50 7.53
CA GLY A 42 -14.08 23.80 6.96
C GLY A 42 -12.83 24.43 7.60
N ARG A 43 -12.26 23.80 8.64
CA ARG A 43 -11.01 24.21 9.30
C ARG A 43 -10.14 22.98 9.60
N PRO A 44 -9.67 22.28 8.55
CA PRO A 44 -8.90 21.07 8.73
C PRO A 44 -7.54 21.39 9.37
N GLU A 45 -6.91 20.35 9.93
CA GLU A 45 -5.51 20.46 10.30
C GLU A 45 -4.65 20.73 9.06
N PRO A 46 -3.53 21.46 9.19
CA PRO A 46 -2.62 21.67 8.08
C PRO A 46 -2.14 20.33 7.50
N SER A 47 -1.91 20.28 6.19
CA SER A 47 -1.30 19.11 5.57
C SER A 47 0.13 18.89 6.06
N VAL A 48 0.54 17.64 6.03
CA VAL A 48 1.90 17.20 6.29
C VAL A 48 2.67 17.33 4.98
N HIS A 49 3.76 18.08 5.01
CA HIS A 49 4.63 18.24 3.86
C HIS A 49 5.82 17.29 3.95
N GLY A 50 6.27 16.78 2.81
CA GLY A 50 7.43 15.90 2.73
C GLY A 50 7.80 15.58 1.28
N ASP A 51 8.73 14.66 1.13
CA ASP A 51 9.03 13.98 -0.14
C ASP A 51 8.17 12.73 -0.30
N ILE A 52 8.16 12.13 -1.49
CA ILE A 52 7.45 10.85 -1.72
C ILE A 52 8.10 9.78 -0.85
N VAL A 53 7.29 9.05 -0.10
CA VAL A 53 7.70 7.89 0.70
C VAL A 53 7.36 6.64 -0.10
N ARG A 54 8.29 5.70 -0.23
CA ARG A 54 8.10 4.43 -0.94
C ARG A 54 8.28 3.29 0.06
N GLY A 55 7.46 2.25 -0.05
CA GLY A 55 7.64 1.01 0.72
C GLY A 55 8.87 0.26 0.23
N GLY A 56 9.63 -0.32 1.15
CA GLY A 56 10.83 -1.11 0.82
C GLY A 56 12.11 -0.33 0.47
N ASP A 57 12.07 1.01 0.43
CA ASP A 57 13.28 1.83 0.25
C ASP A 57 14.11 1.85 1.54
N SER A 58 15.32 1.29 1.51
CA SER A 58 16.27 1.34 2.63
C SER A 58 16.65 2.79 2.97
N GLY A 59 16.40 3.24 4.20
CA GLY A 59 16.93 4.51 4.74
C GLY A 59 15.90 5.53 5.20
N PHE A 60 14.61 5.27 4.98
CA PHE A 60 13.53 5.92 5.73
C PHE A 60 12.73 4.83 6.41
N ASP A 61 12.78 4.80 7.74
CA ASP A 61 11.80 4.12 8.58
C ASP A 61 10.42 4.67 8.18
N SER A 62 9.79 4.07 7.18
CA SER A 62 8.52 4.57 6.69
C SER A 62 7.53 4.17 7.77
N SER A 63 7.13 5.14 8.61
CA SER A 63 6.19 4.94 9.72
C SER A 63 4.85 4.30 9.30
N TRP A 64 4.65 4.14 7.99
CA TRP A 64 3.49 3.60 7.32
C TRP A 64 3.51 2.08 7.19
N GLU A 65 4.67 1.42 7.16
CA GLU A 65 4.74 -0.05 7.02
C GLU A 65 4.09 -0.79 8.19
N SER A 66 4.11 -0.21 9.39
CA SER A 66 3.42 -0.74 10.57
C SER A 66 1.99 -0.22 10.76
N SER A 67 1.47 0.57 9.81
CA SER A 67 0.14 1.17 9.90
C SER A 67 -0.98 0.26 9.37
N GLY A 68 -0.64 -0.88 8.76
CA GLY A 68 -1.60 -1.80 8.15
C GLY A 68 -1.63 -3.20 8.77
N ASP A 69 -2.77 -3.87 8.60
CA ASP A 69 -2.97 -5.31 8.83
C ASP A 69 -3.67 -5.86 7.60
N GLY A 70 -3.10 -6.87 6.92
CA GLY A 70 -3.62 -7.37 5.64
C GLY A 70 -3.51 -6.38 4.47
N ILE A 71 -2.73 -5.29 4.59
CA ILE A 71 -2.48 -4.30 3.54
C ILE A 71 -1.00 -3.98 3.44
N VAL A 72 -0.43 -4.13 2.24
CA VAL A 72 0.92 -3.73 1.88
C VAL A 72 0.97 -2.24 1.55
N PHE A 73 1.84 -1.51 2.24
CA PHE A 73 2.18 -0.13 1.92
C PHE A 73 3.11 -0.08 0.70
N CYS A 74 2.67 0.54 -0.40
CA CYS A 74 3.50 0.68 -1.60
C CYS A 74 4.16 2.06 -1.68
N ALA A 75 3.40 3.13 -1.50
CA ALA A 75 3.93 4.50 -1.48
C ALA A 75 2.96 5.52 -0.88
N GLN A 76 3.48 6.68 -0.50
CA GLN A 76 2.72 7.86 -0.09
C GLN A 76 3.28 9.13 -0.76
N ILE A 77 2.40 9.95 -1.33
CA ILE A 77 2.71 11.23 -1.97
C ILE A 77 2.09 12.38 -1.15
N PRO A 78 2.92 13.17 -0.45
CA PRO A 78 2.44 14.31 0.34
C PRO A 78 1.72 15.38 -0.49
N VAL A 79 0.81 16.13 0.14
CA VAL A 79 -0.02 17.14 -0.54
C VAL A 79 0.81 18.21 -1.27
N ASN A 80 2.00 18.57 -0.76
CA ASN A 80 2.90 19.51 -1.43
C ASN A 80 3.44 19.00 -2.77
N MET A 81 3.58 17.67 -2.92
CA MET A 81 4.00 17.04 -4.17
C MET A 81 2.83 16.94 -5.18
N LEU A 82 1.59 16.94 -4.69
CA LEU A 82 0.36 17.01 -5.50
C LEU A 82 0.02 18.45 -5.96
N GLY A 83 0.90 19.42 -5.71
CA GLY A 83 0.82 20.78 -6.26
C GLY A 83 0.06 21.81 -5.42
N GLY A 84 -0.27 21.53 -4.15
CA GLY A 84 -1.03 22.44 -3.29
C GLY A 84 -0.45 22.67 -1.88
N THR A 85 -0.89 23.75 -1.20
CA THR A 85 -0.60 24.02 0.22
C THR A 85 -1.79 23.74 1.15
N GLY A 86 -2.85 23.12 0.60
CA GLY A 86 -4.10 22.76 1.29
C GLY A 86 -4.14 21.31 1.72
N ASN A 87 -5.32 20.70 1.69
CA ASN A 87 -5.58 19.31 2.08
C ASN A 87 -6.02 18.47 0.87
N GLY A 88 -5.82 17.15 0.96
CA GLY A 88 -6.42 16.17 0.05
C GLY A 88 -7.95 16.19 0.13
N ALA A 89 -8.58 15.74 -0.95
CA ALA A 89 -10.03 15.61 -1.11
C ALA A 89 -10.35 14.34 -1.91
N ASP A 90 -11.36 14.35 -2.79
CA ASP A 90 -11.73 13.18 -3.58
C ASP A 90 -10.61 12.70 -4.52
N LEU A 91 -10.68 11.43 -4.89
CA LEU A 91 -9.82 10.82 -5.90
C LEU A 91 -10.62 9.96 -6.87
N TRP A 92 -10.01 9.65 -8.00
CA TRP A 92 -10.48 8.64 -8.94
C TRP A 92 -9.28 8.08 -9.72
N HIS A 93 -9.51 7.09 -10.56
CA HIS A 93 -8.48 6.50 -11.40
C HIS A 93 -8.73 6.71 -12.90
N HIS A 94 -7.69 6.48 -13.70
CA HIS A 94 -7.79 6.29 -15.14
C HIS A 94 -6.83 5.18 -15.58
N VAL A 95 -7.30 4.30 -16.46
CA VAL A 95 -6.47 3.31 -17.14
C VAL A 95 -6.36 3.73 -18.60
N SER A 96 -5.15 4.00 -19.05
CA SER A 96 -4.88 4.35 -20.44
C SER A 96 -5.15 3.15 -21.38
N PRO A 97 -5.38 3.38 -22.67
CA PRO A 97 -5.48 2.28 -23.65
C PRO A 97 -4.22 1.40 -23.74
N ALA A 98 -3.07 1.87 -23.25
CA ALA A 98 -1.82 1.11 -23.18
C ALA A 98 -1.70 0.21 -21.95
N GLY A 99 -2.68 0.27 -21.02
CA GLY A 99 -2.67 -0.48 -19.77
C GLY A 99 -1.94 0.20 -18.61
N ARG A 100 -1.47 1.44 -18.79
CA ARG A 100 -0.89 2.24 -17.69
C ARG A 100 -1.98 2.82 -16.80
N GLU A 101 -1.70 2.83 -15.51
CA GLU A 101 -2.65 3.17 -14.46
C GLU A 101 -2.30 4.52 -13.82
N TYR A 102 -3.33 5.33 -13.56
CA TYR A 102 -3.17 6.67 -13.04
C TYR A 102 -4.15 6.96 -11.91
N ALA A 103 -3.65 7.53 -10.82
CA ALA A 103 -4.46 8.21 -9.83
C ALA A 103 -4.71 9.67 -10.26
N ILE A 104 -5.95 10.14 -10.11
CA ILE A 104 -6.33 11.53 -10.27
C ILE A 104 -6.83 12.02 -8.92
N VAL A 105 -6.04 12.88 -8.29
CA VAL A 105 -6.28 13.32 -6.91
C VAL A 105 -6.63 14.78 -6.90
N THR A 106 -7.75 15.12 -6.28
CA THR A 106 -8.09 16.52 -6.03
C THR A 106 -7.54 16.94 -4.68
N THR A 107 -7.03 18.16 -4.62
CA THR A 107 -6.74 18.84 -3.37
C THR A 107 -7.56 20.12 -3.30
N LYS A 108 -7.49 20.80 -2.17
CA LYS A 108 -8.08 22.14 -2.03
C LYS A 108 -7.71 23.07 -3.18
N GLU A 109 -6.46 23.03 -3.64
CA GLU A 109 -5.89 24.01 -4.57
C GLU A 109 -5.50 23.42 -5.92
N SER A 110 -5.41 22.10 -6.06
CA SER A 110 -4.91 21.46 -7.27
C SER A 110 -5.72 20.23 -7.69
N VAL A 111 -5.48 19.80 -8.92
CA VAL A 111 -5.77 18.44 -9.40
C VAL A 111 -4.43 17.86 -9.83
N ALA A 112 -4.06 16.72 -9.28
CA ALA A 112 -2.83 16.00 -9.60
C ALA A 112 -3.15 14.73 -10.38
N PHE A 113 -2.31 14.42 -11.37
CA PHE A 113 -2.35 13.20 -12.15
C PHE A 113 -1.06 12.47 -11.86
N VAL A 114 -1.17 11.27 -11.31
CA VAL A 114 -0.06 10.48 -10.80
C VAL A 114 -0.09 9.14 -11.51
N GLU A 115 1.00 8.78 -12.16
CA GLU A 115 1.18 7.43 -12.67
C GLU A 115 1.45 6.48 -11.51
N VAL A 116 0.76 5.35 -11.49
CA VAL A 116 0.80 4.32 -10.45
C VAL A 116 0.88 2.89 -11.04
N THR A 117 1.25 2.76 -12.32
CA THR A 117 1.41 1.44 -12.98
C THR A 117 2.35 0.53 -12.19
N ASP A 118 3.44 1.11 -11.67
CA ASP A 118 4.22 0.50 -10.59
C ASP A 118 3.82 1.21 -9.29
N PRO A 119 3.13 0.51 -8.36
CA PRO A 119 2.63 1.13 -7.14
C PRO A 119 3.73 1.52 -6.14
N PHE A 120 4.94 0.94 -6.25
CA PHE A 120 6.09 1.31 -5.43
C PHE A 120 6.89 2.47 -6.03
N GLN A 121 6.78 2.66 -7.36
CA GLN A 121 7.44 3.73 -8.09
C GLN A 121 6.49 4.79 -8.69
N PRO A 122 5.53 5.37 -7.93
CA PRO A 122 4.65 6.38 -8.50
C PRO A 122 5.39 7.66 -8.91
N ALA A 123 4.79 8.36 -9.88
CA ALA A 123 5.29 9.61 -10.43
C ALA A 123 4.17 10.62 -10.70
N VAL A 124 4.29 11.84 -10.17
CA VAL A 124 3.38 12.94 -10.49
C VAL A 124 3.68 13.45 -11.91
N VAL A 125 2.80 13.16 -12.87
CA VAL A 125 3.02 13.51 -14.29
C VAL A 125 2.43 14.88 -14.65
N HIS A 126 1.38 15.33 -13.96
CA HIS A 126 0.80 16.65 -14.17
C HIS A 126 0.14 17.19 -12.90
N THR A 127 0.20 18.50 -12.71
CA THR A 127 -0.60 19.21 -11.69
C THR A 127 -1.25 20.43 -12.31
N HIS A 128 -2.50 20.67 -11.93
CA HIS A 128 -3.29 21.80 -12.39
C HIS A 128 -3.84 22.61 -11.21
N ASP A 129 -3.52 23.90 -11.15
CA ASP A 129 -4.03 24.83 -10.13
C ASP A 129 -5.52 25.16 -10.36
N ARG A 130 -6.34 25.02 -9.31
CA ARG A 130 -7.78 25.33 -9.33
C ARG A 130 -8.07 26.81 -9.14
N GLY A 131 -7.11 27.60 -8.66
CA GLY A 131 -7.15 29.05 -8.58
C GLY A 131 -8.34 29.57 -7.77
N SER A 132 -9.19 30.41 -8.38
CA SER A 132 -10.30 31.05 -7.65
C SER A 132 -11.44 30.10 -7.24
N SER A 133 -11.41 28.83 -7.66
CA SER A 133 -12.38 27.82 -7.20
C SER A 133 -11.82 26.87 -6.15
N SER A 134 -10.67 27.19 -5.54
CA SER A 134 -10.11 26.32 -4.51
C SER A 134 -11.13 26.04 -3.41
N SER A 135 -11.30 24.76 -3.08
CA SER A 135 -12.32 24.23 -2.19
C SER A 135 -11.87 22.89 -1.66
N LEU A 136 -12.04 22.66 -0.36
CA LEU A 136 -11.79 21.37 0.27
C LEU A 136 -12.72 20.28 -0.27
N TRP A 137 -13.93 20.65 -0.68
CA TRP A 137 -14.86 19.77 -1.38
C TRP A 137 -14.66 19.93 -2.89
N ALA A 138 -14.03 18.92 -3.46
CA ALA A 138 -13.69 18.81 -4.87
C ALA A 138 -13.79 17.34 -5.24
N ASP A 139 -14.46 17.07 -6.35
CA ASP A 139 -14.77 15.70 -6.76
C ASP A 139 -14.36 15.51 -8.20
N VAL A 140 -13.88 14.30 -8.51
CA VAL A 140 -13.38 13.92 -9.83
C VAL A 140 -14.02 12.63 -10.30
N LYS A 141 -14.42 12.58 -11.57
CA LYS A 141 -14.87 11.35 -12.23
C LYS A 141 -14.35 11.30 -13.66
N VAL A 142 -14.18 10.09 -14.19
CA VAL A 142 -13.67 9.85 -15.55
C VAL A 142 -14.76 9.21 -16.41
N ILE A 143 -14.93 9.70 -17.63
CA ILE A 143 -15.77 9.07 -18.67
C ILE A 143 -14.93 8.97 -19.94
N GLY A 144 -14.59 7.73 -20.33
CA GLY A 144 -13.63 7.48 -21.42
C GLY A 144 -12.25 8.02 -21.07
N GLU A 145 -11.64 8.79 -21.97
CA GLU A 145 -10.31 9.40 -21.79
C GLU A 145 -10.39 10.86 -21.31
N TYR A 146 -11.48 11.24 -20.60
CA TYR A 146 -11.69 12.59 -20.08
C TYR A 146 -12.00 12.56 -18.58
N ALA A 147 -11.29 13.40 -17.82
CA ALA A 147 -11.58 13.65 -16.41
C ALA A 147 -12.37 14.93 -16.24
N TYR A 148 -13.38 14.87 -15.37
CA TYR A 148 -14.26 15.98 -15.02
C TYR A 148 -14.05 16.30 -13.55
N VAL A 149 -13.81 17.57 -13.22
CA VAL A 149 -13.58 18.03 -11.84
C VAL A 149 -14.50 19.20 -11.51
N ASP A 150 -15.27 19.10 -10.44
CA ASP A 150 -16.10 20.19 -9.93
C ASP A 150 -15.97 20.29 -8.41
N GLY A 151 -16.66 21.23 -7.79
CA GLY A 151 -16.78 21.30 -6.34
C GLY A 151 -17.37 22.62 -5.87
N GLU A 152 -17.38 22.80 -4.55
CA GLU A 152 -18.12 23.89 -3.93
C GLU A 152 -17.48 25.28 -4.09
N GLY A 153 -16.23 25.34 -4.56
CA GLY A 153 -15.56 26.60 -4.91
C GLY A 153 -16.21 27.29 -6.11
N GLY A 154 -16.96 26.56 -6.93
CA GLY A 154 -17.61 27.04 -8.14
C GLY A 154 -16.67 27.12 -9.34
N GLY A 155 -17.06 27.91 -10.35
CA GLY A 155 -16.31 27.99 -11.60
C GLY A 155 -16.68 26.92 -12.64
N GLY A 156 -17.62 26.02 -12.31
CA GLY A 156 -18.08 24.98 -13.22
C GLY A 156 -17.19 23.75 -13.26
N VAL A 157 -17.60 22.79 -14.08
CA VAL A 157 -16.91 21.52 -14.33
C VAL A 157 -15.68 21.80 -15.18
N ARG A 158 -14.51 21.47 -14.66
CA ARG A 158 -13.23 21.48 -15.39
C ARG A 158 -13.09 20.18 -16.15
N VAL A 159 -12.73 20.28 -17.42
CA VAL A 159 -12.55 19.12 -18.29
C VAL A 159 -11.07 18.98 -18.65
N PHE A 160 -10.54 17.77 -18.49
CA PHE A 160 -9.18 17.40 -18.81
C PHE A 160 -9.17 16.25 -19.80
N ASP A 161 -8.44 16.41 -20.90
CA ASP A 161 -8.17 15.36 -21.89
C ASP A 161 -6.93 14.56 -21.47
N LEU A 162 -7.11 13.23 -21.34
CA LEU A 162 -6.11 12.28 -20.87
C LEU A 162 -5.49 11.44 -22.00
N ARG A 163 -5.87 11.63 -23.27
CA ARG A 163 -5.40 10.79 -24.38
C ARG A 163 -3.88 10.77 -24.59
N ALA A 164 -3.19 11.80 -24.10
CA ALA A 164 -1.74 11.93 -24.17
C ALA A 164 -1.06 11.78 -22.79
N ILE A 165 -1.78 11.33 -21.77
CA ILE A 165 -1.29 11.21 -20.40
C ILE A 165 -0.06 10.29 -20.33
N ASP A 166 0.01 9.29 -21.21
CA ASP A 166 1.16 8.39 -21.31
C ASP A 166 2.47 9.11 -21.66
N SER A 167 2.38 10.26 -22.32
CA SER A 167 3.53 11.12 -22.62
C SER A 167 3.76 12.21 -21.58
N GLY A 168 3.09 12.14 -20.43
CA GLY A 168 3.08 13.15 -19.38
C GLY A 168 2.25 14.39 -19.73
N VAL A 169 1.33 14.29 -20.71
CA VAL A 169 0.56 15.44 -21.20
C VAL A 169 -0.91 15.27 -20.84
N VAL A 170 -1.38 16.14 -19.93
CA VAL A 170 -2.81 16.35 -19.64
C VAL A 170 -3.22 17.71 -20.17
N THR A 171 -4.27 17.77 -20.99
CA THR A 171 -4.73 19.03 -21.60
C THR A 171 -5.97 19.55 -20.88
N PHE A 172 -5.89 20.77 -20.34
CA PHE A 172 -7.07 21.45 -19.78
C PHE A 172 -7.91 22.07 -20.90
N GLU A 173 -9.11 21.54 -21.10
CA GLU A 173 -10.02 21.94 -22.18
C GLU A 173 -10.90 23.14 -21.81
N GLY A 174 -11.06 23.40 -20.50
CA GLY A 174 -11.78 24.56 -20.00
C GLY A 174 -12.68 24.24 -18.82
N ALA A 175 -13.42 25.26 -18.37
CA ALA A 175 -14.44 25.13 -17.36
C ALA A 175 -15.82 25.43 -17.97
N VAL A 176 -16.74 24.48 -17.83
CA VAL A 176 -18.06 24.45 -18.47
C VAL A 176 -19.14 24.21 -17.42
N ALA A 177 -20.42 24.29 -17.79
CA ALA A 177 -21.54 24.15 -16.87
C ALA A 177 -21.38 25.00 -15.59
N GLU A 178 -21.45 26.33 -15.71
CA GLU A 178 -21.19 27.27 -14.61
C GLU A 178 -22.02 27.00 -13.33
N GLY A 179 -21.59 27.59 -12.22
CA GLY A 179 -22.20 27.44 -10.91
C GLY A 179 -21.46 26.42 -10.04
N LYS A 180 -22.08 26.04 -8.92
CA LYS A 180 -21.52 25.11 -7.94
C LYS A 180 -22.24 23.76 -8.02
N ALA A 181 -21.52 22.69 -7.77
CA ALA A 181 -22.06 21.40 -7.36
C ALA A 181 -21.54 21.10 -5.96
N HIS A 182 -22.27 20.23 -5.26
CA HIS A 182 -21.78 19.68 -4.02
C HIS A 182 -20.78 18.54 -4.32
N ASN A 183 -21.18 17.63 -5.21
CA ASN A 183 -20.38 16.51 -5.73
C ASN A 183 -20.73 16.26 -7.23
N ILE A 184 -19.93 15.44 -7.92
CA ILE A 184 -20.19 14.93 -9.27
C ILE A 184 -20.20 13.40 -9.32
N VAL A 185 -21.11 12.87 -10.13
CA VAL A 185 -21.33 11.44 -10.35
C VAL A 185 -21.25 11.16 -11.84
N ALA A 186 -20.81 9.95 -12.22
CA ALA A 186 -20.75 9.53 -13.61
C ALA A 186 -21.53 8.22 -13.82
N CYS A 187 -22.17 8.12 -14.98
CA CYS A 187 -22.60 6.85 -15.57
C CYS A 187 -21.95 6.74 -16.95
N PRO A 188 -20.70 6.22 -17.02
CA PRO A 188 -19.94 6.15 -18.25
C PRO A 188 -20.64 5.35 -19.35
N GLU A 189 -21.38 4.30 -18.97
CA GLU A 189 -22.10 3.40 -19.87
C GLU A 189 -23.21 4.12 -20.65
N ALA A 190 -23.83 5.13 -20.03
CA ALA A 190 -24.84 5.99 -20.66
C ALA A 190 -24.25 7.29 -21.24
N GLY A 191 -22.96 7.55 -21.02
CA GLY A 191 -22.29 8.81 -21.37
C GLY A 191 -22.84 10.01 -20.61
N LEU A 192 -23.18 9.83 -19.34
CA LEU A 192 -23.79 10.86 -18.50
C LEU A 192 -22.83 11.33 -17.41
N LEU A 193 -22.67 12.65 -17.31
CA LEU A 193 -22.09 13.34 -16.17
C LEU A 193 -23.21 13.99 -15.36
N ILE A 194 -23.19 13.83 -14.04
CA ILE A 194 -24.25 14.27 -13.14
C ILE A 194 -23.65 15.18 -12.07
N ARG A 195 -24.28 16.32 -11.81
CA ARG A 195 -23.92 17.24 -10.71
C ARG A 195 -24.99 17.17 -9.63
N VAL A 196 -24.62 16.84 -8.41
CA VAL A 196 -25.54 16.69 -7.27
C VAL A 196 -25.40 17.85 -6.26
N GLY A 197 -26.19 17.80 -5.18
CA GLY A 197 -26.40 18.87 -4.19
C GLY A 197 -27.87 19.31 -4.14
N GLN A 198 -28.14 20.61 -4.31
CA GLN A 198 -29.50 21.16 -4.28
C GLN A 198 -30.44 20.60 -5.36
N SER A 199 -29.88 20.04 -6.44
CA SER A 199 -30.59 19.39 -7.52
C SER A 199 -29.66 18.40 -8.21
N VAL A 200 -30.19 17.26 -8.65
CA VAL A 200 -29.50 16.31 -9.54
C VAL A 200 -29.60 16.85 -10.96
N ARG A 201 -28.48 17.22 -11.58
CA ARG A 201 -28.43 17.83 -12.93
C ARG A 201 -27.67 16.92 -13.88
N PHE A 202 -28.32 16.53 -14.98
CA PHE A 202 -27.77 15.59 -15.94
C PHE A 202 -27.20 16.30 -17.17
N TYR A 203 -26.02 15.86 -17.60
CA TYR A 203 -25.34 16.32 -18.81
C TYR A 203 -24.93 15.12 -19.65
N ASP A 204 -25.23 15.17 -20.94
CA ASP A 204 -24.74 14.20 -21.94
C ASP A 204 -23.36 14.65 -22.43
N VAL A 205 -22.40 13.74 -22.35
CA VAL A 205 -21.01 13.93 -22.80
C VAL A 205 -20.61 12.93 -23.89
N SER A 206 -21.55 12.11 -24.36
CA SER A 206 -21.27 11.02 -25.32
C SER A 206 -20.91 11.51 -26.73
N LYS A 207 -21.41 12.67 -27.14
CA LYS A 207 -21.16 13.26 -28.47
C LYS A 207 -19.90 14.11 -28.49
N ASP A 208 -19.72 14.90 -27.44
CA ASP A 208 -18.60 15.82 -27.26
C ASP A 208 -18.29 15.95 -25.76
N PRO A 209 -17.14 15.45 -25.29
CA PRO A 209 -16.79 15.45 -23.87
C PRO A 209 -16.47 16.84 -23.33
N VAL A 210 -16.23 17.84 -24.18
CA VAL A 210 -15.93 19.22 -23.73
C VAL A 210 -17.15 20.14 -23.80
N GLU A 211 -18.23 19.74 -24.49
CA GLU A 211 -19.48 20.48 -24.62
C GLU A 211 -20.64 19.74 -23.94
N LEU A 212 -20.78 19.92 -22.62
CA LEU A 212 -21.80 19.26 -21.80
C LEU A 212 -23.23 19.66 -22.21
N GLU A 213 -23.97 18.73 -22.82
CA GLU A 213 -25.37 18.92 -23.21
C GLU A 213 -26.30 18.72 -22.01
N PHE A 214 -26.85 19.79 -21.45
CA PHE A 214 -27.76 19.71 -20.30
C PHE A 214 -29.10 19.05 -20.66
N LEU A 215 -29.40 17.91 -20.04
CA LEU A 215 -30.61 17.13 -20.28
C LEU A 215 -31.78 17.53 -19.37
N GLY A 216 -31.50 18.05 -18.17
CA GLY A 216 -32.50 18.45 -17.21
C GLY A 216 -32.08 18.19 -15.77
N SER A 217 -33.00 18.39 -14.83
CA SER A 217 -32.69 18.23 -13.41
C SER A 217 -33.86 17.79 -12.55
N ARG A 218 -33.59 16.97 -11.55
CA ARG A 218 -34.49 16.63 -10.44
C ARG A 218 -34.14 17.48 -9.20
N SER A 219 -35.14 18.02 -8.49
CA SER A 219 -34.91 18.98 -7.40
C SER A 219 -35.88 18.83 -6.22
N ASP A 220 -36.45 17.65 -6.03
CA ASP A 220 -37.39 17.36 -4.93
C ASP A 220 -36.69 17.23 -3.58
N ARG A 221 -35.44 16.71 -3.55
CA ARG A 221 -34.62 16.54 -2.34
C ARG A 221 -33.17 16.96 -2.62
N PHE A 222 -32.44 17.30 -1.56
CA PHE A 222 -31.00 17.50 -1.65
C PHE A 222 -30.34 16.12 -1.73
N VAL A 223 -29.47 15.92 -2.71
CA VAL A 223 -28.71 14.68 -2.90
C VAL A 223 -27.25 14.97 -2.61
N HIS A 224 -26.70 14.32 -1.59
CA HIS A 224 -25.31 14.48 -1.18
C HIS A 224 -24.38 13.81 -2.19
N ASP A 225 -24.53 12.50 -2.34
CA ASP A 225 -23.85 11.67 -3.35
C ASP A 225 -24.87 10.71 -3.97
N ALA A 226 -24.51 10.07 -5.08
CA ALA A 226 -25.33 9.07 -5.72
C ALA A 226 -24.47 8.03 -6.46
N ARG A 227 -25.00 6.82 -6.54
CA ARG A 227 -24.60 5.84 -7.55
C ARG A 227 -25.63 5.83 -8.65
N ILE A 228 -25.22 6.13 -9.89
CA ILE A 228 -26.09 6.08 -11.06
C ILE A 228 -25.46 5.15 -12.08
N MET A 229 -26.21 4.15 -12.53
CA MET A 229 -25.72 3.10 -13.42
C MET A 229 -26.81 2.69 -14.42
N VAL A 230 -26.41 2.09 -15.54
CA VAL A 230 -27.34 1.30 -16.36
C VAL A 230 -27.53 -0.04 -15.67
N TYR A 231 -28.76 -0.36 -15.28
CA TYR A 231 -29.07 -1.60 -14.57
C TYR A 231 -28.79 -2.81 -15.48
N PRO A 232 -28.06 -3.84 -15.00
CA PRO A 232 -27.59 -4.91 -15.88
C PRO A 232 -28.73 -5.73 -16.48
N GLU A 233 -28.53 -6.23 -17.69
CA GLU A 233 -29.49 -7.11 -18.39
C GLU A 233 -29.72 -8.46 -17.69
N ASP A 234 -28.79 -8.87 -16.82
CA ASP A 234 -28.86 -10.05 -15.97
C ASP A 234 -29.14 -9.73 -14.49
N GLY A 235 -29.46 -8.46 -14.19
CA GLY A 235 -29.79 -7.99 -12.85
C GLY A 235 -31.00 -8.74 -12.24
N PRO A 236 -31.07 -8.83 -10.90
CA PRO A 236 -32.09 -9.61 -10.19
C PRO A 236 -33.52 -9.08 -10.36
N ASP A 237 -33.70 -7.77 -10.55
CA ASP A 237 -34.98 -7.16 -10.82
C ASP A 237 -35.24 -7.10 -12.33
N GLU A 238 -36.14 -7.96 -12.83
CA GLU A 238 -36.37 -8.08 -14.28
C GLU A 238 -37.08 -6.87 -14.88
N ASP A 239 -37.82 -6.10 -14.09
CA ASP A 239 -38.67 -5.02 -14.57
C ASP A 239 -37.86 -3.76 -14.95
N HIS A 240 -36.63 -3.64 -14.44
CA HIS A 240 -35.76 -2.47 -14.58
C HIS A 240 -34.48 -2.69 -15.41
N ARG A 241 -34.32 -3.87 -16.03
CA ARG A 241 -33.17 -4.19 -16.89
C ARG A 241 -32.98 -3.18 -18.01
N GLY A 242 -31.76 -2.64 -18.14
CA GLY A 242 -31.39 -1.64 -19.14
C GLY A 242 -31.85 -0.21 -18.81
N GLU A 243 -32.56 0.01 -17.70
CA GLU A 243 -32.89 1.36 -17.24
C GLU A 243 -31.69 2.02 -16.55
N ILE A 244 -31.66 3.34 -16.56
CA ILE A 244 -30.69 4.14 -15.80
C ILE A 244 -31.27 4.30 -14.39
N ILE A 245 -30.69 3.58 -13.43
CA ILE A 245 -31.11 3.58 -12.04
C ILE A 245 -30.18 4.45 -11.22
N GLY A 246 -30.76 5.30 -10.37
CA GLY A 246 -30.03 6.09 -9.38
C GLY A 246 -30.37 5.70 -7.95
N PHE A 247 -29.34 5.39 -7.19
CA PHE A 247 -29.37 5.28 -5.73
C PHE A 247 -28.90 6.62 -5.16
N LEU A 248 -29.84 7.41 -4.65
CA LEU A 248 -29.61 8.81 -4.26
C LEU A 248 -29.55 8.93 -2.73
N ASN A 249 -28.38 9.29 -2.20
CA ASN A 249 -28.20 9.56 -0.76
C ASN A 249 -28.72 10.96 -0.45
N ASP A 250 -29.90 11.04 0.16
CA ASP A 250 -30.71 12.25 0.06
C ASP A 250 -31.51 12.60 1.33
N GLY A 251 -31.84 13.90 1.45
CA GLY A 251 -32.61 14.45 2.56
C GLY A 251 -33.24 15.81 2.26
N PHE A 252 -34.12 16.26 3.13
CA PHE A 252 -34.62 17.63 3.12
C PHE A 252 -33.67 18.57 3.87
N ASN A 253 -33.85 19.88 3.66
CA ASN A 253 -33.09 20.93 4.36
C ASN A 253 -31.57 20.71 4.26
N SER A 254 -31.06 20.63 3.03
CA SER A 254 -29.64 20.34 2.73
C SER A 254 -29.15 18.95 3.17
N GLY A 255 -30.05 17.99 3.36
CA GLY A 255 -29.75 16.60 3.72
C GLY A 255 -30.04 16.24 5.18
N TRP A 256 -30.13 17.23 6.07
CA TRP A 256 -30.25 17.06 7.53
C TRP A 256 -31.60 16.54 8.06
N VAL A 257 -32.64 16.52 7.24
CA VAL A 257 -33.99 16.16 7.67
C VAL A 257 -34.50 15.02 6.83
N ASP A 258 -34.94 13.93 7.49
CA ASP A 258 -35.36 12.68 6.82
C ASP A 258 -34.24 12.11 5.93
N PRO A 259 -32.99 11.99 6.42
CA PRO A 259 -31.90 11.41 5.64
C PRO A 259 -32.21 9.94 5.30
N GLY A 260 -31.76 9.49 4.14
CA GLY A 260 -31.88 8.11 3.72
C GLY A 260 -31.46 7.94 2.26
N LEU A 261 -32.03 6.94 1.61
CA LEU A 261 -31.69 6.57 0.25
C LEU A 261 -32.96 6.43 -0.61
N SER A 262 -33.03 7.18 -1.71
CA SER A 262 -34.08 7.03 -2.72
C SER A 262 -33.57 6.21 -3.90
N ILE A 263 -34.37 5.25 -4.38
CA ILE A 263 -34.12 4.52 -5.62
C ILE A 263 -35.02 5.11 -6.70
N VAL A 264 -34.41 5.55 -7.80
CA VAL A 264 -35.09 6.27 -8.88
C VAL A 264 -34.73 5.66 -10.23
N SER A 265 -35.74 5.33 -11.04
CA SER A 265 -35.53 5.06 -12.47
C SER A 265 -35.60 6.34 -13.27
N PHE A 266 -34.61 6.58 -14.12
CA PHE A 266 -34.62 7.67 -15.10
C PHE A 266 -35.02 7.19 -16.50
N GLY A 267 -35.56 5.97 -16.60
CA GLY A 267 -35.87 5.31 -17.87
C GLY A 267 -34.63 4.80 -18.60
N THR A 268 -34.81 4.37 -19.84
CA THR A 268 -33.70 3.92 -20.69
C THR A 268 -32.99 5.12 -21.33
N ARG A 269 -31.83 4.89 -21.97
CA ARG A 269 -31.12 5.96 -22.67
C ARG A 269 -31.93 6.62 -23.80
N ASP A 270 -32.78 5.84 -24.48
CA ASP A 270 -33.63 6.29 -25.58
C ASP A 270 -34.90 7.01 -25.09
N ASP A 271 -35.34 6.74 -23.87
CA ASP A 271 -36.53 7.34 -23.22
C ASP A 271 -36.17 7.93 -21.85
N PHE A 272 -35.10 8.73 -21.84
CA PHE A 272 -34.54 9.30 -20.63
C PHE A 272 -35.42 10.43 -20.07
N ASP A 273 -35.83 10.34 -18.81
CA ASP A 273 -36.53 11.40 -18.08
C ASP A 273 -35.69 11.91 -16.89
N PRO A 274 -35.14 13.13 -16.93
CA PRO A 274 -34.35 13.69 -15.85
C PRO A 274 -35.15 14.00 -14.57
N GLN A 275 -36.49 13.94 -14.58
CA GLN A 275 -37.28 13.94 -13.34
C GLN A 275 -37.21 12.58 -12.63
N GLY A 276 -37.24 11.49 -13.39
CA GLY A 276 -37.26 10.10 -12.91
C GLY A 276 -38.51 9.73 -12.11
N GLU A 277 -38.76 8.42 -12.03
CA GLU A 277 -39.78 7.79 -11.18
C GLU A 277 -39.11 7.23 -9.92
N THR A 278 -39.60 7.62 -8.73
CA THR A 278 -39.11 7.02 -7.49
C THR A 278 -39.76 5.66 -7.31
N LEU A 279 -38.93 4.62 -7.30
CA LEU A 279 -39.33 3.23 -7.11
C LEU A 279 -39.46 2.92 -5.61
N GLY A 280 -38.37 3.16 -4.88
CA GLY A 280 -38.24 2.81 -3.48
C GLY A 280 -37.58 3.90 -2.64
N ARG A 281 -37.77 3.82 -1.33
CA ARG A 281 -37.04 4.64 -0.36
C ARG A 281 -36.73 3.84 0.89
N VAL A 282 -35.49 3.92 1.34
CA VAL A 282 -35.00 3.29 2.56
C VAL A 282 -34.52 4.37 3.52
N THR A 283 -34.87 4.21 4.80
CA THR A 283 -34.41 5.08 5.90
C THR A 283 -34.04 4.18 7.08
N TRP A 284 -33.05 4.60 7.86
CA TRP A 284 -32.60 3.90 9.06
C TRP A 284 -32.84 4.73 10.33
N ALA A 285 -32.81 4.06 11.48
CA ALA A 285 -32.84 4.74 12.76
C ALA A 285 -31.55 5.55 12.97
N ASP A 286 -31.68 6.65 13.69
CA ASP A 286 -30.55 7.54 14.04
C ASP A 286 -29.78 8.12 12.85
N GLY A 287 -30.38 8.12 11.64
CA GLY A 287 -29.80 8.77 10.47
C GLY A 287 -29.58 10.26 10.70
N GLY A 288 -28.36 10.73 10.43
CA GLY A 288 -27.96 12.13 10.50
C GLY A 288 -27.80 12.72 9.11
N TYR A 289 -26.99 12.06 8.28
CA TYR A 289 -26.63 12.51 6.94
C TYR A 289 -26.21 11.33 6.07
N SER A 290 -27.16 10.79 5.30
CA SER A 290 -26.91 9.75 4.29
C SER A 290 -25.88 10.26 3.28
N HIS A 291 -24.76 9.55 3.18
CA HIS A 291 -23.55 10.10 2.59
C HIS A 291 -23.26 9.53 1.21
N GLN A 292 -22.84 8.27 1.13
CA GLN A 292 -22.51 7.55 -0.11
C GLN A 292 -23.04 6.12 -0.07
N CYS A 293 -23.21 5.53 -1.25
CA CYS A 293 -23.55 4.12 -1.40
C CYS A 293 -22.87 3.47 -2.61
N TRP A 294 -22.72 2.15 -2.58
CA TRP A 294 -22.25 1.35 -3.72
C TRP A 294 -22.87 -0.07 -3.70
N GLU A 295 -23.11 -0.63 -4.88
CA GLU A 295 -23.76 -1.93 -5.08
C GLU A 295 -22.76 -3.10 -5.07
N SER A 296 -23.22 -4.29 -4.67
CA SER A 296 -22.53 -5.55 -4.93
C SER A 296 -22.55 -5.88 -6.43
N GLU A 297 -21.59 -6.69 -6.90
CA GLU A 297 -21.44 -7.05 -8.31
C GLU A 297 -22.66 -7.78 -8.88
N ASP A 298 -23.37 -8.53 -8.03
CA ASP A 298 -24.61 -9.22 -8.39
C ASP A 298 -25.86 -8.33 -8.29
N VAL A 299 -25.68 -7.06 -7.91
CA VAL A 299 -26.70 -6.01 -7.76
C VAL A 299 -27.87 -6.45 -6.88
N ARG A 300 -27.60 -7.31 -5.90
CA ARG A 300 -28.58 -7.72 -4.87
C ARG A 300 -28.49 -6.88 -3.61
N TRP A 301 -27.30 -6.36 -3.32
CA TRP A 301 -27.03 -5.59 -2.12
C TRP A 301 -26.52 -4.21 -2.47
N LEU A 302 -26.94 -3.24 -1.67
CA LEU A 302 -26.43 -1.89 -1.68
C LEU A 302 -25.91 -1.58 -0.28
N TYR A 303 -24.68 -1.10 -0.20
CA TYR A 303 -24.05 -0.69 1.05
C TYR A 303 -24.03 0.83 1.11
N SER A 304 -24.50 1.38 2.22
CA SER A 304 -24.58 2.83 2.44
C SER A 304 -23.97 3.21 3.79
N ASN A 305 -23.62 4.48 3.96
CA ASN A 305 -23.15 5.01 5.24
C ASN A 305 -23.75 6.40 5.59
N ASP A 306 -23.51 6.83 6.83
CA ASP A 306 -24.04 8.07 7.41
C ASP A 306 -22.94 8.87 8.13
N GLU A 307 -22.57 10.03 7.59
CA GLU A 307 -21.34 10.72 7.95
C GLU A 307 -21.42 11.55 9.25
N THR A 308 -22.63 11.82 9.76
CA THR A 308 -22.79 12.79 10.88
C THR A 308 -23.45 12.19 12.11
N SER A 309 -23.96 10.98 12.01
CA SER A 309 -24.55 10.27 13.15
C SER A 309 -23.46 9.59 13.97
N SER A 310 -23.20 10.13 15.16
CA SER A 310 -22.25 9.51 16.10
C SER A 310 -22.73 8.17 16.70
N VAL A 311 -23.93 7.71 16.33
CA VAL A 311 -24.44 6.36 16.68
C VAL A 311 -24.11 5.36 15.57
N LEU A 312 -23.79 5.86 14.38
CA LEU A 312 -23.51 5.10 13.16
C LEU A 312 -22.07 5.32 12.68
N ASP A 313 -21.19 5.79 13.56
CA ASP A 313 -19.74 5.82 13.32
C ASP A 313 -19.29 4.40 12.93
N SER A 314 -18.46 4.31 11.89
CA SER A 314 -17.98 3.06 11.27
C SER A 314 -19.06 1.96 11.11
N THR A 315 -20.27 2.39 10.72
CA THR A 315 -21.45 1.51 10.54
C THR A 315 -22.00 1.62 9.12
N TRP A 316 -22.20 0.47 8.46
CA TRP A 316 -22.74 0.38 7.11
C TRP A 316 -24.16 -0.18 7.12
N GLN A 317 -25.02 0.39 6.29
CA GLN A 317 -26.39 -0.06 6.08
C GLN A 317 -26.40 -1.05 4.91
N CYS A 318 -26.63 -2.33 5.21
CA CYS A 318 -26.78 -3.36 4.17
C CYS A 318 -28.24 -3.38 3.71
N ILE A 319 -28.50 -3.01 2.45
CA ILE A 319 -29.84 -2.87 1.88
C ILE A 319 -30.01 -3.93 0.80
N ASP A 320 -31.02 -4.79 0.95
CA ASP A 320 -31.43 -5.73 -0.11
C ASP A 320 -32.18 -4.94 -1.18
N ILE A 321 -31.63 -4.95 -2.39
CA ILE A 321 -32.15 -4.28 -3.60
C ILE A 321 -32.49 -5.29 -4.71
N THR A 322 -32.72 -6.57 -4.35
CA THR A 322 -33.18 -7.61 -5.30
C THR A 322 -34.49 -7.22 -6.00
N ASP A 323 -35.30 -6.38 -5.34
CA ASP A 323 -36.52 -5.74 -5.85
C ASP A 323 -36.40 -4.23 -5.58
N LEU A 324 -36.21 -3.44 -6.64
CA LEU A 324 -35.95 -2.00 -6.57
C LEU A 324 -37.20 -1.19 -6.17
N ASP A 325 -38.39 -1.74 -6.40
CA ASP A 325 -39.67 -1.16 -5.95
C ASP A 325 -39.93 -1.40 -4.46
N ASN A 326 -39.31 -2.43 -3.89
CA ASN A 326 -39.47 -2.77 -2.48
C ASN A 326 -38.11 -3.09 -1.80
N PRO A 327 -37.19 -2.12 -1.73
CA PRO A 327 -35.90 -2.31 -1.09
C PRO A 327 -36.06 -2.50 0.43
N VAL A 328 -35.24 -3.36 1.02
CA VAL A 328 -35.34 -3.73 2.44
C VAL A 328 -34.04 -3.40 3.15
N LEU A 329 -34.12 -2.55 4.19
CA LEU A 329 -33.02 -2.39 5.13
C LEU A 329 -32.80 -3.71 5.88
N GLY A 330 -31.64 -4.32 5.65
CA GLY A 330 -31.17 -5.51 6.33
C GLY A 330 -30.52 -5.17 7.67
N VAL A 331 -29.32 -5.70 7.89
CA VAL A 331 -28.54 -5.46 9.11
C VAL A 331 -27.69 -4.19 8.93
N GLN A 332 -27.66 -3.36 9.98
CA GLN A 332 -26.65 -2.31 10.09
C GLN A 332 -25.42 -2.92 10.78
N GLN A 333 -24.31 -3.02 10.05
CA GLN A 333 -23.10 -3.70 10.48
C GLN A 333 -22.04 -2.67 10.86
N ALA A 334 -21.50 -2.79 12.07
CA ALA A 334 -20.43 -1.93 12.57
C ALA A 334 -19.17 -2.76 12.78
N ASN A 335 -18.00 -2.23 12.42
CA ASN A 335 -16.71 -2.86 12.76
C ASN A 335 -16.27 -2.57 14.21
N GLY A 336 -17.07 -1.79 14.97
CA GLY A 336 -16.81 -1.46 16.37
C GLY A 336 -15.82 -0.32 16.61
N ARG A 337 -15.43 0.41 15.57
CA ARG A 337 -14.56 1.59 15.65
C ARG A 337 -15.37 2.86 15.93
N ASP A 338 -14.73 3.83 16.58
CA ASP A 338 -15.35 5.09 16.98
C ASP A 338 -15.19 6.20 15.92
N ALA A 339 -14.50 5.93 14.81
CA ALA A 339 -14.27 6.91 13.76
C ALA A 339 -15.47 7.10 12.83
N THR A 340 -15.55 8.31 12.30
CA THR A 340 -16.57 8.69 11.32
C THR A 340 -16.28 8.03 9.97
N ASN A 341 -17.27 7.33 9.42
CA ASN A 341 -17.23 6.72 8.08
C ASN A 341 -17.48 7.77 6.99
N HIS A 342 -16.95 7.54 5.77
CA HIS A 342 -17.05 8.53 4.69
C HIS A 342 -17.32 7.94 3.30
N ASN A 343 -16.30 7.60 2.52
CA ASN A 343 -16.48 7.01 1.19
C ASN A 343 -16.35 5.50 1.27
N LEU A 344 -17.16 4.77 0.51
CA LEU A 344 -17.07 3.32 0.36
C LEU A 344 -17.27 2.89 -1.09
N PHE A 345 -16.62 1.80 -1.45
CA PHE A 345 -16.79 1.13 -2.74
C PHE A 345 -16.80 -0.39 -2.52
N VAL A 346 -17.53 -1.10 -3.38
CA VAL A 346 -17.52 -2.58 -3.39
C VAL A 346 -16.81 -3.06 -4.64
N LYS A 347 -15.89 -4.01 -4.47
CA LYS A 347 -15.18 -4.68 -5.54
C LYS A 347 -14.76 -6.08 -5.07
N ASP A 348 -14.94 -7.07 -5.94
CA ASP A 348 -14.58 -8.47 -5.75
C ASP A 348 -15.17 -9.06 -4.45
N GLY A 349 -16.42 -8.68 -4.12
CA GLY A 349 -17.09 -9.14 -2.91
C GLY A 349 -16.56 -8.53 -1.61
N MET A 350 -15.75 -7.48 -1.70
CA MET A 350 -15.20 -6.74 -0.57
C MET A 350 -15.69 -5.30 -0.56
N LEU A 351 -15.99 -4.77 0.62
CA LEU A 351 -16.29 -3.36 0.87
C LEU A 351 -15.01 -2.66 1.34
N PHE A 352 -14.54 -1.70 0.55
CA PHE A 352 -13.44 -0.81 0.87
C PHE A 352 -14.02 0.51 1.38
N ALA A 353 -13.70 0.88 2.62
CA ALA A 353 -14.22 2.09 3.25
C ALA A 353 -13.10 3.01 3.73
N ALA A 354 -13.20 4.29 3.39
CA ALA A 354 -12.44 5.37 3.99
C ALA A 354 -13.19 5.90 5.22
N ASN A 355 -12.53 5.82 6.39
CA ASN A 355 -13.09 6.17 7.69
C ASN A 355 -12.27 7.28 8.37
N TYR A 356 -11.94 8.34 7.65
CA TYR A 356 -11.23 9.51 8.20
C TYR A 356 -10.05 9.09 9.08
N LYS A 357 -10.21 9.26 10.39
CA LYS A 357 -9.18 9.06 11.41
C LYS A 357 -8.77 7.61 11.64
N ASP A 358 -9.50 6.68 11.05
CA ASP A 358 -9.29 5.25 11.18
C ASP A 358 -8.84 4.62 9.85
N GLY A 359 -8.44 5.49 8.90
CA GLY A 359 -7.83 5.09 7.64
C GLY A 359 -8.78 4.34 6.72
N ILE A 360 -8.26 3.27 6.12
CA ILE A 360 -9.00 2.38 5.23
C ILE A 360 -9.36 1.11 5.98
N ARG A 361 -10.60 0.66 5.81
CA ARG A 361 -11.13 -0.61 6.30
C ARG A 361 -11.59 -1.44 5.11
N VAL A 362 -11.20 -2.72 5.08
CA VAL A 362 -11.61 -3.66 4.03
C VAL A 362 -12.38 -4.78 4.69
N LEU A 363 -13.63 -4.96 4.25
CA LEU A 363 -14.54 -5.94 4.82
C LEU A 363 -15.00 -6.92 3.75
N ALA A 364 -14.89 -8.22 4.01
CA ALA A 364 -15.57 -9.24 3.21
C ALA A 364 -17.08 -9.00 3.31
N ALA A 365 -17.75 -8.89 2.17
CA ALA A 365 -19.15 -8.49 2.08
C ALA A 365 -20.01 -9.63 1.53
N THR A 366 -20.82 -10.24 2.39
CA THR A 366 -21.72 -11.37 2.01
C THR A 366 -23.19 -10.98 2.13
N GLY A 367 -23.51 -9.77 1.63
CA GLY A 367 -24.82 -9.17 1.75
C GLY A 367 -25.04 -8.55 3.12
N ASN A 368 -25.72 -9.28 4.01
CA ASN A 368 -26.06 -8.80 5.35
C ASN A 368 -24.93 -8.94 6.38
N ASP A 369 -23.81 -9.53 6.00
CA ASP A 369 -22.67 -9.75 6.89
C ASP A 369 -21.43 -9.07 6.31
N LEU A 370 -20.78 -8.27 7.16
CA LEU A 370 -19.54 -7.57 6.85
C LEU A 370 -18.51 -7.99 7.90
N GLU A 371 -17.42 -8.59 7.45
CA GLU A 371 -16.31 -9.04 8.30
C GLU A 371 -15.05 -8.27 7.90
N GLU A 372 -14.47 -7.50 8.82
CA GLU A 372 -13.20 -6.81 8.55
C GLU A 372 -12.07 -7.83 8.37
N ILE A 373 -11.41 -7.77 7.21
CA ILE A 373 -10.34 -8.70 6.82
C ILE A 373 -8.98 -8.02 6.64
N ALA A 374 -8.98 -6.69 6.48
CA ALA A 374 -7.77 -5.90 6.33
C ALA A 374 -8.02 -4.43 6.68
N SER A 375 -6.96 -3.70 7.05
CA SER A 375 -7.02 -2.28 7.35
C SER A 375 -5.69 -1.56 7.17
N PHE A 376 -5.75 -0.24 6.99
CA PHE A 376 -4.55 0.61 6.91
C PHE A 376 -4.83 1.99 7.50
N ASP A 377 -4.16 2.34 8.59
CA ASP A 377 -4.32 3.62 9.29
C ASP A 377 -3.51 4.73 8.63
N THR A 378 -4.19 5.66 7.96
CA THR A 378 -3.54 6.85 7.35
C THR A 378 -3.41 8.02 8.34
N TYR A 379 -3.96 7.88 9.55
CA TYR A 379 -3.97 8.90 10.62
C TYR A 379 -3.64 8.32 12.02
N PRO A 380 -2.40 7.89 12.29
CA PRO A 380 -2.02 7.19 13.54
C PRO A 380 -2.17 8.00 14.84
N ASN A 381 -2.44 9.30 14.75
CA ASN A 381 -2.52 10.19 15.92
C ASN A 381 -3.81 9.99 16.75
N SER A 382 -4.86 9.41 16.18
CA SER A 382 -6.15 9.19 16.86
C SER A 382 -7.09 8.43 15.95
N ASP A 383 -7.86 7.50 16.51
CA ASP A 383 -8.97 6.74 15.88
C ASP A 383 -10.38 7.23 16.30
N SER A 384 -10.47 8.34 17.04
CA SER A 384 -11.75 8.92 17.49
C SER A 384 -12.53 9.64 16.38
N ALA A 385 -13.86 9.71 16.52
CA ALA A 385 -14.75 10.50 15.65
C ALA A 385 -14.18 11.87 15.24
N GLY A 386 -14.38 12.24 13.98
CA GLY A 386 -13.82 13.44 13.37
C GLY A 386 -13.51 13.25 11.89
N TYR A 387 -13.04 14.32 11.27
CA TYR A 387 -12.93 14.43 9.81
C TYR A 387 -11.49 14.64 9.34
N GLN A 388 -10.51 14.26 10.15
CA GLN A 388 -9.10 14.22 9.75
C GLN A 388 -8.81 12.83 9.21
N GLY A 389 -7.85 12.68 8.32
CA GLY A 389 -7.43 11.38 7.80
C GLY A 389 -8.01 11.07 6.42
N CYS A 390 -8.29 9.79 6.16
CA CYS A 390 -8.70 9.23 4.87
C CYS A 390 -10.08 9.75 4.42
N TRP A 391 -10.09 10.56 3.36
CA TRP A 391 -11.30 11.08 2.72
C TRP A 391 -11.87 10.08 1.71
N GLY A 392 -11.02 9.46 0.89
CA GLY A 392 -11.50 8.62 -0.21
C GLY A 392 -10.64 7.38 -0.38
N VAL A 393 -11.23 6.33 -0.94
CA VAL A 393 -10.56 5.10 -1.36
C VAL A 393 -11.03 4.75 -2.78
N ASP A 394 -10.17 4.17 -3.61
CA ASP A 394 -10.48 3.70 -4.95
C ASP A 394 -9.79 2.34 -5.19
N PRO A 395 -10.54 1.22 -5.19
CA PRO A 395 -9.97 -0.13 -5.35
C PRO A 395 -9.98 -0.61 -6.82
N PHE A 396 -10.37 0.21 -7.79
CA PHE A 396 -10.79 -0.26 -9.12
C PHE A 396 -9.66 -0.45 -10.15
N LEU A 397 -8.40 -0.19 -9.78
CA LEU A 397 -7.29 -0.43 -10.70
C LEU A 397 -7.15 -1.93 -11.04
N PRO A 398 -6.97 -2.28 -12.33
CA PRO A 398 -6.75 -3.66 -12.76
C PRO A 398 -5.60 -4.39 -12.07
N SER A 399 -4.54 -3.69 -11.69
CA SER A 399 -3.38 -4.26 -10.96
C SER A 399 -3.69 -4.76 -9.54
N GLY A 400 -4.89 -4.46 -9.02
CA GLY A 400 -5.20 -4.66 -7.60
C GLY A 400 -4.63 -3.57 -6.69
N THR A 401 -4.02 -2.53 -7.25
CA THR A 401 -3.59 -1.34 -6.50
C THR A 401 -4.80 -0.60 -5.93
N ILE A 402 -4.74 -0.30 -4.64
CA ILE A 402 -5.72 0.49 -3.91
C ILE A 402 -5.17 1.89 -3.73
N LEU A 403 -5.94 2.89 -4.15
CA LEU A 403 -5.61 4.30 -3.95
C LEU A 403 -6.40 4.85 -2.78
N ALA A 404 -5.80 5.71 -1.96
CA ALA A 404 -6.52 6.43 -0.91
C ALA A 404 -6.03 7.86 -0.75
N SER A 405 -6.96 8.79 -0.52
CA SER A 405 -6.65 10.21 -0.39
C SER A 405 -6.93 10.63 1.04
N ASP A 406 -5.86 10.97 1.74
CA ASP A 406 -5.88 11.51 3.08
C ASP A 406 -5.84 13.04 3.05
N MET A 407 -6.66 13.68 3.88
CA MET A 407 -6.72 15.13 3.94
C MET A 407 -5.39 15.76 4.35
N GLN A 408 -4.67 15.18 5.29
CA GLN A 408 -3.42 15.74 5.82
C GLN A 408 -2.22 15.17 5.08
N SER A 409 -2.21 13.86 4.85
CA SER A 409 -1.06 13.11 4.36
C SER A 409 -1.07 12.94 2.83
N GLY A 410 -2.15 13.25 2.10
CA GLY A 410 -2.16 13.17 0.64
C GLY A 410 -2.45 11.76 0.12
N LEU A 411 -1.85 11.36 -1.00
CA LEU A 411 -2.19 10.10 -1.68
C LEU A 411 -1.41 8.93 -1.06
N PHE A 412 -2.11 7.88 -0.68
CA PHE A 412 -1.56 6.56 -0.37
C PHE A 412 -1.83 5.60 -1.53
N ILE A 413 -0.85 4.74 -1.79
CA ILE A 413 -0.88 3.69 -2.79
C ILE A 413 -0.57 2.39 -2.05
N LEU A 414 -1.50 1.45 -2.12
CA LEU A 414 -1.56 0.28 -1.26
C LEU A 414 -1.93 -0.96 -2.08
N ARG A 415 -1.75 -2.15 -1.51
CA ARG A 415 -2.29 -3.41 -2.03
C ARG A 415 -2.81 -4.24 -0.86
N LEU A 416 -3.80 -5.10 -1.09
CA LEU A 416 -4.09 -6.14 -0.10
C LEU A 416 -2.87 -7.06 0.01
N ASP A 417 -2.51 -7.38 1.25
CA ASP A 417 -1.60 -8.47 1.56
C ASP A 417 -2.45 -9.74 1.44
N GLU A 418 -2.39 -10.40 0.30
CA GLU A 418 -3.23 -11.56 0.02
C GLU A 418 -2.59 -12.83 0.61
N PRO A 419 -3.24 -13.55 1.56
CA PRO A 419 -3.04 -14.98 1.69
C PRO A 419 -3.95 -15.68 0.67
N VAL A 420 -3.57 -15.78 -0.60
CA VAL A 420 -4.42 -16.47 -1.58
C VAL A 420 -4.33 -17.98 -1.36
N LYS A 421 -5.42 -18.60 -0.91
CA LYS A 421 -5.47 -20.04 -0.65
C LYS A 421 -5.83 -20.91 -1.87
N ASP A 422 -6.01 -20.33 -3.05
CA ASP A 422 -6.37 -21.07 -4.27
C ASP A 422 -5.85 -20.42 -5.57
N GLU A 423 -4.94 -19.45 -5.49
CA GLU A 423 -4.20 -19.03 -6.68
C GLU A 423 -3.10 -20.03 -7.00
N PRO A 424 -2.75 -20.17 -8.28
CA PRO A 424 -1.55 -20.89 -8.67
C PRO A 424 -0.31 -20.38 -7.94
N THR A 425 0.28 -21.18 -7.07
CA THR A 425 1.49 -20.79 -6.33
C THR A 425 2.72 -21.46 -6.90
N PHE A 426 3.81 -20.71 -6.93
CA PHE A 426 5.15 -21.24 -7.13
C PHE A 426 5.72 -21.58 -5.75
N GLU A 427 6.07 -22.83 -5.55
CA GLU A 427 6.71 -23.30 -4.33
C GLU A 427 8.15 -23.71 -4.62
N PHE A 428 9.04 -23.37 -3.69
CA PHE A 428 10.46 -23.71 -3.73
C PHE A 428 10.78 -24.59 -2.51
N PRO A 429 10.55 -25.91 -2.57
CA PRO A 429 10.66 -26.80 -1.40
C PRO A 429 12.06 -26.83 -0.75
N GLN A 430 13.07 -26.36 -1.48
CA GLN A 430 14.47 -26.29 -1.02
C GLN A 430 14.90 -24.87 -0.68
N GLY A 431 13.99 -23.89 -0.74
CA GLY A 431 14.31 -22.48 -0.73
C GLY A 431 14.88 -21.98 -2.06
N LEU A 432 14.99 -20.67 -2.18
CA LEU A 432 15.72 -20.02 -3.26
C LEU A 432 17.22 -19.93 -2.89
N PRO A 433 18.13 -20.03 -3.87
CA PRO A 433 19.56 -19.92 -3.61
C PRO A 433 19.98 -18.45 -3.45
N ASP A 434 20.68 -18.13 -2.38
CA ASP A 434 21.39 -16.84 -2.27
C ASP A 434 22.74 -16.89 -3.03
N ARG A 435 23.35 -18.08 -3.12
CA ARG A 435 24.60 -18.34 -3.85
C ARG A 435 24.49 -19.51 -4.82
N ILE A 436 25.10 -19.34 -5.99
CA ILE A 436 25.19 -20.34 -7.06
C ILE A 436 26.67 -20.58 -7.40
N GLY A 437 27.05 -21.83 -7.65
CA GLY A 437 28.39 -22.17 -8.12
C GLY A 437 28.60 -21.79 -9.59
N ALA A 438 29.85 -21.55 -10.01
CA ALA A 438 30.17 -21.21 -11.39
C ALA A 438 29.74 -22.30 -12.40
N GLU A 439 29.68 -23.57 -11.97
CA GLU A 439 29.15 -24.70 -12.75
C GLU A 439 27.61 -24.75 -12.86
N GLY A 440 26.90 -23.78 -12.27
CA GLY A 440 25.44 -23.71 -12.24
C GLY A 440 24.81 -24.41 -11.01
N PHE A 441 23.51 -24.18 -10.82
CA PHE A 441 22.70 -24.71 -9.72
C PHE A 441 21.40 -25.33 -10.27
N GLU A 442 20.88 -26.35 -9.59
CA GLU A 442 19.59 -26.95 -9.95
C GLU A 442 18.55 -26.65 -8.86
N LEU A 443 17.50 -25.92 -9.23
CA LEU A 443 16.40 -25.55 -8.33
C LEU A 443 15.17 -26.43 -8.57
N VAL A 444 14.55 -26.90 -7.49
CA VAL A 444 13.25 -27.56 -7.52
C VAL A 444 12.14 -26.51 -7.44
N VAL A 445 11.24 -26.52 -8.41
CA VAL A 445 10.05 -25.67 -8.43
C VAL A 445 8.80 -26.55 -8.48
N GLU A 446 7.84 -26.28 -7.62
CA GLU A 446 6.53 -26.92 -7.60
C GLU A 446 5.43 -25.90 -7.90
N ILE A 447 4.38 -26.33 -8.60
CA ILE A 447 3.21 -25.50 -8.90
C ILE A 447 1.99 -26.15 -8.28
N GLU A 448 1.36 -25.46 -7.33
CA GLU A 448 0.03 -25.82 -6.84
C GLU A 448 -1.03 -24.97 -7.54
N GLY A 449 -2.31 -25.39 -7.50
CA GLY A 449 -3.42 -24.61 -8.06
C GLY A 449 -3.47 -24.47 -9.59
N PHE A 450 -2.43 -24.86 -10.33
CA PHE A 450 -2.37 -24.75 -11.80
C PHE A 450 -1.81 -25.99 -12.51
N PRO A 451 -2.46 -26.46 -13.60
CA PRO A 451 -2.01 -27.62 -14.35
C PRO A 451 -0.86 -27.25 -15.30
N ALA A 452 0.29 -26.87 -14.74
CA ALA A 452 1.50 -26.54 -15.49
C ALA A 452 1.97 -27.75 -16.32
N GLU A 453 2.19 -27.54 -17.61
CA GLU A 453 2.94 -28.48 -18.45
C GLU A 453 4.40 -28.04 -18.63
N LYS A 454 4.69 -26.75 -18.49
CA LYS A 454 6.02 -26.17 -18.62
C LYS A 454 6.24 -25.08 -17.59
N ILE A 455 7.48 -24.96 -17.12
CA ILE A 455 7.98 -23.80 -16.37
C ILE A 455 9.14 -23.22 -17.15
N LEU A 456 9.18 -21.89 -17.24
CA LEU A 456 10.24 -21.11 -17.88
C LEU A 456 10.82 -20.16 -16.84
N MET A 457 12.13 -20.18 -16.69
CA MET A 457 12.88 -19.18 -15.94
C MET A 457 13.47 -18.19 -16.91
N GLU A 458 13.09 -16.92 -16.82
CA GLU A 458 13.77 -15.84 -17.53
C GLU A 458 14.85 -15.28 -16.63
N TYR A 459 16.03 -14.98 -17.19
CA TYR A 459 17.14 -14.45 -16.40
C TYR A 459 17.94 -13.40 -17.15
N GLU A 460 18.57 -12.52 -16.39
CA GLU A 460 19.61 -11.58 -16.80
C GLU A 460 20.72 -11.58 -15.75
N SER A 461 21.98 -11.60 -16.18
CA SER A 461 23.15 -11.45 -15.31
C SER A 461 23.70 -10.04 -15.42
N PHE A 462 24.29 -9.54 -14.34
CA PHE A 462 24.89 -8.20 -14.31
C PHE A 462 26.00 -8.03 -15.36
N SER A 463 26.75 -9.10 -15.65
CA SER A 463 27.73 -9.18 -16.74
C SER A 463 27.14 -9.09 -18.15
N GLY A 464 25.81 -9.04 -18.28
CA GLY A 464 25.07 -8.85 -19.53
C GLY A 464 24.64 -10.15 -20.23
N GLY A 465 24.73 -11.30 -19.55
CA GLY A 465 24.11 -12.54 -19.99
C GLY A 465 22.59 -12.45 -19.83
N PHE A 466 21.81 -13.01 -20.75
CA PHE A 466 20.36 -13.09 -20.57
C PHE A 466 19.79 -14.26 -21.37
N GLY A 467 18.66 -14.80 -20.91
CA GLY A 467 18.05 -15.92 -21.58
C GLY A 467 16.79 -16.46 -20.91
N VAL A 468 16.33 -17.59 -21.43
CA VAL A 468 15.20 -18.34 -20.89
C VAL A 468 15.61 -19.80 -20.75
N VAL A 469 15.41 -20.38 -19.58
CA VAL A 469 15.61 -21.80 -19.28
C VAL A 469 14.25 -22.47 -19.15
N GLU A 470 14.01 -23.53 -19.94
CA GLU A 470 12.83 -24.38 -19.75
C GLU A 470 13.15 -25.49 -18.74
N ALA A 471 12.32 -25.59 -17.70
CA ALA A 471 12.46 -26.58 -16.65
C ALA A 471 12.17 -28.00 -17.14
N VAL A 472 12.81 -29.00 -16.53
CA VAL A 472 12.56 -30.41 -16.82
C VAL A 472 11.55 -30.97 -15.83
N SER A 473 10.47 -31.57 -16.32
CA SER A 473 9.47 -32.24 -15.46
C SER A 473 10.08 -33.42 -14.69
N SER A 474 9.78 -33.54 -13.40
CA SER A 474 10.21 -34.66 -12.57
C SER A 474 9.22 -35.85 -12.62
N GLU A 475 9.52 -36.94 -11.89
CA GLU A 475 8.56 -38.06 -11.72
C GLU A 475 7.36 -37.71 -10.82
N THR A 476 7.46 -36.65 -10.02
CA THR A 476 6.37 -36.13 -9.19
C THR A 476 5.53 -35.14 -10.01
N PRO A 477 4.20 -35.35 -10.16
CA PRO A 477 3.33 -34.41 -10.87
C PRO A 477 3.41 -33.01 -10.25
N GLY A 478 3.50 -31.96 -11.09
CA GLY A 478 3.59 -30.56 -10.63
C GLY A 478 4.99 -30.10 -10.22
N ARG A 479 5.97 -31.00 -10.17
CA ARG A 479 7.37 -30.68 -9.79
C ARG A 479 8.30 -30.65 -11.00
N PHE A 480 9.11 -29.59 -11.07
CA PHE A 480 10.04 -29.30 -12.15
C PHE A 480 11.45 -29.01 -11.60
N LEU A 481 12.46 -29.23 -12.43
CA LEU A 481 13.86 -28.93 -12.16
C LEU A 481 14.36 -27.85 -13.11
N VAL A 482 14.84 -26.73 -12.57
CA VAL A 482 15.38 -25.60 -13.34
C VAL A 482 16.89 -25.58 -13.18
N ALA A 483 17.62 -25.65 -14.29
CA ALA A 483 19.08 -25.55 -14.29
C ALA A 483 19.51 -24.12 -14.56
N PHE A 484 20.11 -23.47 -13.57
CA PHE A 484 20.70 -22.15 -13.71
C PHE A 484 21.86 -22.19 -14.70
N PRO A 485 22.07 -21.12 -15.47
CA PRO A 485 23.17 -21.06 -16.43
C PRO A 485 24.53 -21.09 -15.72
N GLU A 486 25.56 -21.61 -16.39
CA GLU A 486 26.95 -21.45 -15.96
C GLU A 486 27.37 -19.99 -16.18
N SER A 487 28.08 -19.38 -15.23
CA SER A 487 28.76 -18.10 -15.42
C SER A 487 30.26 -18.26 -15.23
N VAL A 488 31.03 -17.53 -16.04
CA VAL A 488 32.50 -17.40 -15.89
C VAL A 488 32.89 -16.03 -15.36
N ALA A 489 31.92 -15.14 -15.15
CA ALA A 489 32.09 -13.89 -14.44
C ALA A 489 31.81 -14.17 -12.96
N CYS A 490 32.75 -13.82 -12.10
CA CYS A 490 32.67 -14.01 -10.66
C CYS A 490 33.42 -12.83 -10.00
N PRO A 491 32.74 -12.03 -9.15
CA PRO A 491 31.31 -12.11 -8.87
C PRO A 491 30.48 -11.75 -10.09
N ASP A 492 29.28 -12.29 -10.13
CA ASP A 492 28.23 -11.91 -11.06
C ASP A 492 26.91 -12.19 -10.36
N GLU A 493 25.95 -11.30 -10.51
CA GLU A 493 24.61 -11.47 -9.96
C GLU A 493 23.69 -11.98 -11.07
N ILE A 494 22.78 -12.90 -10.75
CA ILE A 494 21.69 -13.30 -11.65
C ILE A 494 20.34 -12.84 -11.10
N LEU A 495 19.64 -12.01 -11.88
CA LEU A 495 18.24 -11.67 -11.69
C LEU A 495 17.38 -12.65 -12.48
N TYR A 496 16.40 -13.30 -11.85
CA TYR A 496 15.56 -14.31 -12.51
C TYR A 496 14.10 -14.27 -12.07
N SER A 497 13.19 -14.69 -12.96
CA SER A 497 11.76 -14.82 -12.69
C SER A 497 11.19 -16.08 -13.32
N PHE A 498 10.07 -16.57 -12.78
CA PHE A 498 9.41 -17.77 -13.30
C PHE A 498 8.06 -17.46 -13.95
N ARG A 499 7.73 -18.24 -14.98
CA ARG A 499 6.36 -18.38 -15.48
C ARG A 499 6.04 -19.84 -15.77
N ALA A 500 4.76 -20.21 -15.64
CA ALA A 500 4.27 -21.53 -15.96
C ALA A 500 3.23 -21.47 -17.10
N GLU A 501 3.21 -22.49 -17.94
CA GLU A 501 2.30 -22.59 -19.08
C GLU A 501 1.49 -23.90 -19.03
N SER A 502 0.17 -23.82 -19.27
CA SER A 502 -0.73 -24.98 -19.33
C SER A 502 -0.82 -25.58 -20.73
N SER A 503 -1.33 -26.82 -20.83
CA SER A 503 -1.61 -27.47 -22.12
C SER A 503 -2.60 -26.69 -23.02
N ALA A 504 -3.41 -25.81 -22.43
CA ALA A 504 -4.37 -24.96 -23.12
C ALA A 504 -3.75 -23.64 -23.62
N GLY A 505 -2.49 -23.36 -23.27
CA GLY A 505 -1.78 -22.12 -23.59
C GLY A 505 -2.05 -20.97 -22.61
N GLU A 506 -2.60 -21.27 -21.42
CA GLU A 506 -2.69 -20.28 -20.34
C GLU A 506 -1.30 -20.10 -19.71
N VAL A 507 -0.98 -18.87 -19.32
CA VAL A 507 0.32 -18.50 -18.75
C VAL A 507 0.09 -17.79 -17.44
N ILE A 508 0.81 -18.21 -16.41
CA ILE A 508 0.87 -17.54 -15.10
C ILE A 508 2.31 -17.15 -14.81
N PHE A 509 2.49 -16.03 -14.10
CA PHE A 509 3.78 -15.56 -13.65
C PHE A 509 3.89 -15.77 -12.15
N ASP A 510 5.09 -16.05 -11.68
CA ASP A 510 5.37 -16.03 -10.25
C ASP A 510 5.30 -14.57 -9.76
N PRO A 511 4.32 -14.24 -8.92
CA PRO A 511 4.14 -12.87 -8.43
C PRO A 511 5.21 -12.47 -7.41
N SER A 512 5.94 -13.43 -6.85
CA SER A 512 6.93 -13.19 -5.79
C SER A 512 8.35 -12.91 -6.33
N GLY A 513 8.57 -13.09 -7.63
CA GLY A 513 9.79 -12.66 -8.31
C GLY A 513 9.75 -11.20 -8.78
N PRO A 514 10.83 -10.70 -9.41
CA PRO A 514 12.08 -11.40 -9.68
C PRO A 514 12.94 -11.61 -8.42
N TYR A 515 13.84 -12.58 -8.49
CA TYR A 515 14.77 -12.98 -7.44
C TYR A 515 16.21 -12.72 -7.88
N THR A 516 17.13 -12.60 -6.93
CA THR A 516 18.57 -12.50 -7.17
C THR A 516 19.32 -13.69 -6.57
N ALA A 517 20.51 -13.96 -7.10
CA ALA A 517 21.50 -14.87 -6.51
C ALA A 517 22.89 -14.50 -7.02
N ASP A 518 23.93 -14.74 -6.23
CA ASP A 518 25.31 -14.46 -6.63
C ASP A 518 26.08 -15.69 -7.08
N TYR A 519 26.88 -15.52 -8.13
CA TYR A 519 27.88 -16.49 -8.56
C TYR A 519 29.14 -16.38 -7.70
N ALA A 520 29.47 -17.46 -6.99
CA ALA A 520 30.73 -17.63 -6.28
C ALA A 520 31.22 -19.09 -6.30
N ASP A 521 32.52 -19.28 -6.52
CA ASP A 521 33.16 -20.59 -6.70
C ASP A 521 33.15 -21.42 -5.41
N SER A 522 33.35 -20.75 -4.27
CA SER A 522 33.39 -21.41 -2.96
C SER A 522 32.98 -20.47 -1.84
N GLU A 523 32.84 -21.04 -0.64
CA GLU A 523 32.66 -20.27 0.60
C GLU A 523 33.76 -20.61 1.59
N VAL A 524 34.21 -19.62 2.35
CA VAL A 524 35.16 -19.79 3.45
C VAL A 524 34.49 -19.37 4.75
N LEU A 525 34.55 -20.22 5.77
CA LEU A 525 34.04 -19.92 7.11
C LEU A 525 35.09 -19.20 7.95
N LEU A 526 34.74 -18.03 8.48
CA LEU A 526 35.64 -17.21 9.30
C LEU A 526 35.34 -17.38 10.78
N VAL A 527 34.08 -17.21 11.16
CA VAL A 527 33.59 -17.44 12.53
C VAL A 527 32.19 -18.06 12.48
N GLY A 528 31.92 -18.98 13.41
CA GLY A 528 30.64 -19.67 13.52
C GLY A 528 30.19 -19.82 14.96
N PHE A 529 28.88 -19.79 15.16
CA PHE A 529 28.20 -19.90 16.44
C PHE A 529 27.04 -20.90 16.32
N ASP A 530 26.98 -21.85 17.24
CA ASP A 530 26.03 -22.99 17.27
C ASP A 530 25.18 -23.01 18.55
N GLY A 531 25.20 -21.92 19.33
CA GLY A 531 24.48 -21.86 20.61
C GLY A 531 25.06 -22.74 21.73
N THR A 532 26.22 -23.36 21.56
CA THR A 532 26.91 -24.06 22.66
C THR A 532 27.64 -23.12 23.62
N ASP A 533 28.05 -21.94 23.13
CA ASP A 533 28.73 -20.90 23.90
C ASP A 533 28.07 -19.53 23.68
N ALA A 534 27.52 -18.97 24.76
CA ALA A 534 26.91 -17.64 24.77
C ALA A 534 27.89 -16.54 25.22
N THR A 535 29.19 -16.82 25.28
CA THR A 535 30.19 -15.82 25.63
C THR A 535 30.11 -14.64 24.64
N ASP A 536 30.09 -13.43 25.17
CA ASP A 536 29.97 -12.16 24.44
C ASP A 536 28.64 -11.91 23.70
N TRP A 537 27.71 -12.85 23.73
CA TRP A 537 26.32 -12.64 23.32
C TRP A 537 25.54 -11.82 24.35
N THR A 538 24.58 -11.02 23.89
CA THR A 538 23.59 -10.39 24.77
C THR A 538 22.26 -11.11 24.63
N LEU A 539 21.93 -11.93 25.63
CA LEU A 539 20.66 -12.65 25.75
C LEU A 539 19.65 -11.79 26.53
N GLY A 540 19.06 -10.84 25.84
CA GLY A 540 18.11 -9.86 26.38
C GLY A 540 18.73 -8.48 26.60
N THR A 541 18.07 -7.43 26.10
CA THR A 541 18.53 -6.05 26.26
C THR A 541 17.79 -5.32 27.38
N PRO A 542 18.34 -4.22 27.94
CA PRO A 542 17.66 -3.45 29.00
C PRO A 542 16.28 -2.89 28.61
N GLY A 543 15.93 -2.88 27.32
CA GLY A 543 14.64 -2.43 26.82
C GLY A 543 13.61 -3.55 26.61
N ASP A 544 14.01 -4.82 26.76
CA ASP A 544 13.11 -5.96 26.60
C ASP A 544 11.97 -5.92 27.62
N THR A 545 10.75 -6.16 27.15
CA THR A 545 9.52 -6.05 27.94
C THR A 545 8.88 -7.41 28.25
N ALA A 546 9.26 -8.46 27.52
CA ALA A 546 8.67 -9.79 27.67
C ALA A 546 8.73 -10.28 29.13
N SER A 547 7.59 -10.75 29.61
CA SER A 547 7.41 -11.26 30.96
C SER A 547 7.80 -12.74 31.09
N ASP A 548 7.80 -13.48 29.98
CA ASP A 548 8.32 -14.84 29.83
C ASP A 548 8.98 -15.02 28.45
N GLY A 549 9.67 -16.14 28.24
CA GLY A 549 10.21 -16.51 26.93
C GLY A 549 11.54 -15.84 26.55
N ALA A 550 12.29 -15.29 27.51
CA ALA A 550 13.59 -14.66 27.23
C ALA A 550 14.58 -15.60 26.50
N TRP A 551 15.48 -15.05 25.70
CA TRP A 551 16.49 -15.83 24.97
C TRP A 551 17.44 -16.60 25.90
N ASN A 552 17.75 -17.84 25.52
CA ASN A 552 18.69 -18.72 26.17
C ASN A 552 19.56 -19.46 25.15
N ALA A 553 20.84 -19.63 25.45
CA ALA A 553 21.66 -20.66 24.81
C ALA A 553 21.45 -21.98 25.57
N ARG A 554 20.99 -23.02 24.89
CA ARG A 554 20.67 -24.29 25.56
C ARG A 554 20.77 -25.50 24.66
N THR A 555 20.92 -26.66 25.30
CA THR A 555 20.72 -27.97 24.67
C THR A 555 19.24 -28.30 24.68
N LEU A 556 18.72 -28.74 23.54
CA LEU A 556 17.32 -29.12 23.36
C LEU A 556 17.02 -30.46 24.04
N ASP A 557 15.83 -30.60 24.62
CA ASP A 557 15.34 -31.84 25.21
C ASP A 557 14.12 -32.35 24.44
N ARG A 558 14.04 -33.65 24.21
CA ARG A 558 12.88 -34.29 23.57
C ARG A 558 11.54 -34.04 24.26
N ASN A 559 11.54 -33.58 25.51
CA ASN A 559 10.35 -33.27 26.28
C ASN A 559 10.01 -31.76 26.26
N ASP A 560 10.78 -30.94 25.54
CA ASP A 560 10.42 -29.55 25.27
C ASP A 560 9.05 -29.53 24.55
N LEU A 561 8.15 -28.69 25.04
CA LEU A 561 6.80 -28.49 24.49
C LEU A 561 6.82 -27.44 23.37
N PHE A 562 7.75 -26.49 23.47
CA PHE A 562 7.99 -25.41 22.54
C PHE A 562 9.38 -25.54 21.94
N GLY A 563 9.56 -25.03 20.72
CA GLY A 563 10.84 -25.05 20.01
C GLY A 563 11.01 -26.20 19.02
N PRO A 564 12.17 -26.21 18.35
CA PRO A 564 12.50 -27.23 17.37
C PRO A 564 12.77 -28.58 18.05
N PRO A 565 12.42 -29.72 17.42
CA PRO A 565 12.62 -31.05 17.99
C PRO A 565 14.08 -31.51 18.03
N ALA A 566 14.94 -30.84 17.25
CA ALA A 566 16.38 -31.00 17.18
C ALA A 566 16.98 -29.68 16.68
N ASP A 567 18.26 -29.45 16.93
CA ASP A 567 19.02 -28.31 16.42
C ASP A 567 19.32 -28.45 14.93
N SER A 568 19.84 -27.39 14.31
CA SER A 568 20.25 -27.41 12.91
C SER A 568 21.67 -27.98 12.74
N GLY A 569 22.58 -27.65 13.66
CA GLY A 569 24.00 -28.06 13.64
C GLY A 569 24.29 -29.54 13.86
N GLY A 570 23.36 -30.27 14.48
CA GLY A 570 23.48 -31.67 14.88
C GLY A 570 24.28 -31.91 16.16
N ASP A 571 24.62 -30.87 16.93
CA ASP A 571 25.30 -30.95 18.22
C ASP A 571 24.33 -30.94 19.42
N GLY A 572 23.06 -30.64 19.16
CA GLY A 572 21.95 -30.60 20.11
C GLY A 572 21.67 -29.23 20.72
N SER A 573 22.40 -28.19 20.33
CA SER A 573 22.36 -26.86 20.94
C SER A 573 21.90 -25.77 19.97
N CYS A 574 21.27 -24.73 20.49
CA CYS A 574 20.92 -23.53 19.73
C CYS A 574 20.67 -22.35 20.68
N PHE A 575 20.52 -21.15 20.12
CA PHE A 575 19.87 -20.04 20.83
C PHE A 575 18.36 -20.15 20.64
N MET A 576 17.59 -20.03 21.70
CA MET A 576 16.14 -20.19 21.64
C MET A 576 15.45 -19.30 22.69
N THR A 577 14.29 -18.76 22.33
CA THR A 577 13.39 -18.07 23.26
C THR A 577 12.75 -19.06 24.23
N GLY A 578 12.76 -18.72 25.52
CA GLY A 578 12.16 -19.52 26.58
C GLY A 578 13.00 -20.72 27.00
N ASP A 579 12.42 -21.53 27.88
CA ASP A 579 13.03 -22.75 28.44
C ASP A 579 12.35 -24.03 27.92
N GLY A 580 11.76 -23.97 26.73
CA GLY A 580 11.11 -25.11 26.09
C GLY A 580 9.79 -25.51 26.74
N LEU A 581 9.39 -24.89 27.86
CA LEU A 581 8.10 -25.10 28.51
C LEU A 581 7.13 -23.94 28.32
N GLY A 582 7.60 -22.82 27.78
CA GLY A 582 6.81 -21.64 27.45
C GLY A 582 7.42 -20.89 26.26
N ASP A 583 6.68 -19.91 25.79
CA ASP A 583 6.97 -19.06 24.65
C ASP A 583 7.09 -17.59 25.08
N VAL A 584 7.24 -16.67 24.13
CA VAL A 584 7.40 -15.24 24.43
C VAL A 584 6.06 -14.61 24.74
N ASP A 585 5.93 -14.02 25.94
CA ASP A 585 4.67 -13.46 26.43
C ASP A 585 4.82 -12.07 27.06
N GLY A 586 3.84 -11.21 26.82
CA GLY A 586 3.67 -9.91 27.45
C GLY A 586 4.74 -8.87 27.07
N GLY A 587 5.31 -8.99 25.87
CA GLY A 587 6.29 -8.04 25.35
C GLY A 587 7.21 -8.63 24.29
N PHE A 588 8.44 -8.12 24.20
CA PHE A 588 9.48 -8.67 23.32
C PHE A 588 10.77 -9.02 24.05
N THR A 589 11.55 -9.93 23.47
CA THR A 589 12.91 -10.27 23.89
C THR A 589 13.91 -10.25 22.74
N SER A 590 15.14 -9.83 23.02
CA SER A 590 16.20 -9.60 22.02
C SER A 590 17.40 -10.55 22.23
N LEU A 591 17.97 -11.04 21.14
CA LEU A 591 19.27 -11.71 21.08
C LEU A 591 20.21 -10.85 20.24
N VAL A 592 21.40 -10.53 20.76
CA VAL A 592 22.41 -9.76 20.01
C VAL A 592 23.70 -10.55 19.91
N THR A 593 24.24 -10.62 18.69
CA THR A 593 25.51 -11.31 18.39
C THR A 593 26.70 -10.59 19.03
N PRO A 594 27.84 -11.30 19.21
CA PRO A 594 29.15 -10.67 19.32
C PRO A 594 29.50 -9.83 18.09
N ASP A 595 30.62 -9.12 18.16
CA ASP A 595 31.16 -8.36 17.04
C ASP A 595 31.57 -9.31 15.89
N LEU A 596 31.02 -9.05 14.72
CA LEU A 596 31.36 -9.65 13.44
C LEU A 596 32.24 -8.64 12.70
N ASP A 597 33.49 -8.98 12.43
CA ASP A 597 34.44 -8.07 11.76
C ASP A 597 34.68 -8.57 10.32
N PRO A 598 34.07 -7.92 9.30
CA PRO A 598 34.30 -8.29 7.92
C PRO A 598 35.54 -7.61 7.31
N PHE A 599 36.40 -6.98 8.12
CA PHE A 599 37.57 -6.29 7.61
C PHE A 599 38.51 -7.22 6.84
N GLY A 600 38.83 -6.80 5.61
CA GLY A 600 39.69 -7.56 4.70
C GLY A 600 38.92 -8.46 3.74
N LEU A 601 37.62 -8.69 3.96
CA LEU A 601 36.82 -9.59 3.13
C LEU A 601 36.31 -8.89 1.88
N VAL A 602 36.22 -9.65 0.79
CA VAL A 602 35.76 -9.18 -0.52
C VAL A 602 34.23 -9.28 -0.65
N MET A 603 33.65 -10.44 -0.33
CA MET A 603 32.19 -10.65 -0.31
C MET A 603 31.75 -11.26 1.03
N PRO A 604 31.67 -10.45 2.09
CA PRO A 604 31.30 -10.92 3.40
C PRO A 604 29.80 -11.23 3.50
N VAL A 605 29.46 -12.39 4.06
CA VAL A 605 28.07 -12.83 4.23
C VAL A 605 27.88 -13.38 5.64
N VAL A 606 26.76 -13.03 6.26
CA VAL A 606 26.30 -13.67 7.50
C VAL A 606 25.20 -14.66 7.16
N ARG A 607 25.46 -15.95 7.37
CA ARG A 607 24.46 -17.02 7.27
C ARG A 607 23.98 -17.41 8.64
N PHE A 608 22.70 -17.74 8.80
CA PHE A 608 22.17 -18.36 10.01
C PHE A 608 20.94 -19.21 9.70
N ASP A 609 20.71 -20.24 10.52
CA ASP A 609 19.50 -21.05 10.45
C ASP A 609 18.48 -20.52 11.46
N LEU A 610 17.25 -20.34 11.00
CA LEU A 610 16.12 -19.80 11.75
C LEU A 610 15.01 -20.83 11.85
N TRP A 611 14.51 -21.03 13.06
CA TRP A 611 13.28 -21.77 13.32
C TRP A 611 12.30 -20.86 14.05
N LEU A 612 11.07 -20.75 13.53
CA LEU A 612 10.04 -19.88 14.05
C LEU A 612 8.71 -20.61 14.12
N ARG A 613 8.07 -20.56 15.29
CA ARG A 613 6.66 -20.90 15.47
C ARG A 613 5.91 -19.64 15.85
N LEU A 614 4.96 -19.27 14.99
CA LEU A 614 4.01 -18.19 15.17
C LEU A 614 2.61 -18.80 15.00
N GLU A 615 1.88 -19.03 16.09
CA GLU A 615 0.52 -19.60 16.06
C GLU A 615 -0.46 -18.70 16.80
N GLY A 616 -1.64 -18.46 16.20
CA GLY A 616 -2.65 -17.58 16.81
C GLY A 616 -2.17 -16.14 16.99
N THR A 617 -1.20 -15.71 16.19
CA THR A 617 -0.51 -14.42 16.23
C THR A 617 -1.28 -13.33 15.50
N VAL A 618 -1.12 -12.08 15.93
CA VAL A 618 -1.49 -10.89 15.15
C VAL A 618 -0.19 -10.27 14.63
N PRO A 619 0.07 -10.20 13.32
CA PRO A 619 1.36 -9.77 12.76
C PRO A 619 1.93 -8.46 13.33
N ALA A 620 1.06 -7.48 13.62
CA ALA A 620 1.46 -6.20 14.20
C ALA A 620 1.98 -6.30 15.64
N ASN A 621 1.56 -7.32 16.39
CA ASN A 621 1.86 -7.49 17.82
C ASN A 621 2.84 -8.65 18.07
N ASP A 622 2.73 -9.70 17.27
CA ASP A 622 3.44 -10.97 17.44
C ASP A 622 4.22 -11.27 16.16
N ARG A 623 5.52 -10.95 16.17
CA ARG A 623 6.40 -11.00 14.99
C ARG A 623 7.85 -11.24 15.40
N PHE A 624 8.68 -11.54 14.41
CA PHE A 624 10.12 -11.63 14.57
C PHE A 624 10.84 -10.56 13.74
N GLU A 625 11.87 -9.93 14.29
CA GLU A 625 12.62 -8.87 13.60
C GLU A 625 14.11 -9.21 13.58
N ILE A 626 14.77 -8.95 12.46
CA ILE A 626 16.22 -9.04 12.29
C ILE A 626 16.74 -7.63 12.00
N ALA A 627 17.76 -7.19 12.73
CA ALA A 627 18.37 -5.88 12.56
C ALA A 627 19.89 -5.97 12.62
N ALA A 628 20.59 -5.05 11.96
CA ALA A 628 22.05 -4.93 12.00
C ALA A 628 22.49 -3.59 12.59
N SER A 629 23.69 -3.58 13.15
CA SER A 629 24.39 -2.38 13.62
C SER A 629 25.81 -2.39 13.06
N ASN A 630 26.33 -1.23 12.68
CA ASN A 630 27.71 -1.03 12.24
C ASN A 630 28.53 -0.13 13.18
N ASP A 631 27.99 0.19 14.36
CA ASP A 631 28.58 1.09 15.34
C ASP A 631 28.65 0.45 16.75
N GLY A 632 28.75 -0.88 16.81
CA GLY A 632 28.83 -1.62 18.07
C GLY A 632 27.52 -1.63 18.86
N GLY A 633 26.38 -1.36 18.21
CA GLY A 633 25.03 -1.41 18.77
C GLY A 633 24.49 -0.07 19.28
N GLU A 634 25.11 1.06 18.93
CA GLU A 634 24.58 2.41 19.26
C GLU A 634 23.35 2.73 18.41
N SER A 635 23.35 2.35 17.14
CA SER A 635 22.22 2.43 16.21
C SER A 635 21.96 1.09 15.52
N TRP A 636 20.72 0.90 15.05
CA TRP A 636 20.25 -0.36 14.47
C TRP A 636 19.42 -0.08 13.22
N ALA A 637 19.78 -0.70 12.11
CA ALA A 637 18.98 -0.77 10.89
C ALA A 637 18.14 -2.05 10.93
N LEU A 638 16.82 -1.93 10.76
CA LEU A 638 15.95 -3.09 10.59
C LEU A 638 16.20 -3.69 9.20
N LEU A 639 16.45 -5.00 9.14
CA LEU A 639 16.71 -5.73 7.90
C LEU A 639 15.46 -6.50 7.44
N GLU A 640 14.77 -7.17 8.37
CA GLU A 640 13.64 -8.03 8.03
C GLU A 640 12.61 -8.05 9.17
N VAL A 641 11.32 -8.13 8.80
CA VAL A 641 10.20 -8.44 9.69
C VAL A 641 9.55 -9.74 9.21
N VAL A 642 9.51 -10.75 10.06
CA VAL A 642 8.95 -12.07 9.78
C VAL A 642 7.66 -12.25 10.59
N THR A 643 6.54 -12.41 9.88
CA THR A 643 5.20 -12.54 10.46
C THR A 643 4.58 -13.92 10.28
N ALA A 644 5.25 -14.81 9.53
CA ALA A 644 4.87 -16.20 9.33
C ALA A 644 5.91 -17.16 9.94
N GLY A 645 5.45 -18.27 10.52
CA GLY A 645 6.32 -19.32 11.04
C GLY A 645 7.07 -20.06 9.93
N THR A 646 8.17 -20.72 10.28
CA THR A 646 8.93 -21.57 9.35
C THR A 646 8.45 -23.02 9.40
N ASP A 647 8.50 -23.74 8.28
CA ASP A 647 8.28 -25.20 8.25
C ASP A 647 9.57 -25.94 8.65
N GLY A 648 9.97 -25.80 9.91
CA GLY A 648 11.24 -26.31 10.42
C GLY A 648 12.38 -25.29 10.35
N TRP A 649 13.62 -25.77 10.33
CA TRP A 649 14.80 -24.90 10.22
C TRP A 649 14.95 -24.43 8.78
N ALA A 650 15.12 -23.13 8.60
CA ALA A 650 15.34 -22.51 7.30
C ALA A 650 16.60 -21.64 7.35
N SER A 651 17.48 -21.78 6.35
CA SER A 651 18.69 -20.96 6.25
C SER A 651 18.36 -19.56 5.74
N ARG A 652 19.14 -18.57 6.17
CA ARG A 652 19.07 -17.16 5.78
C ARG A 652 20.48 -16.64 5.56
N SER A 653 20.66 -15.79 4.57
CA SER A 653 21.92 -15.09 4.33
C SER A 653 21.68 -13.58 4.31
N ILE A 654 22.64 -12.82 4.86
CA ILE A 654 22.68 -11.36 4.80
C ILE A 654 24.05 -11.00 4.22
N GLU A 655 24.07 -10.42 3.03
CA GLU A 655 25.26 -9.81 2.47
C GLU A 655 25.65 -8.57 3.28
N LEU A 656 26.95 -8.42 3.51
CA LEU A 656 27.53 -7.27 4.17
C LEU A 656 28.36 -6.49 3.16
N ASP A 657 28.36 -5.16 3.30
CA ASP A 657 29.32 -4.33 2.58
C ASP A 657 30.74 -4.59 3.10
N PRO A 658 31.76 -4.66 2.22
CA PRO A 658 33.15 -4.62 2.62
C PRO A 658 33.48 -3.35 3.40
N VAL A 659 34.46 -3.44 4.32
CA VAL A 659 34.79 -2.34 5.23
C VAL A 659 36.24 -1.88 5.04
N ALA A 660 36.42 -0.56 4.94
CA ALA A 660 37.74 0.06 4.77
C ALA A 660 38.65 -0.05 6.02
N SER A 661 38.08 -0.39 7.17
CA SER A 661 38.78 -0.57 8.45
C SER A 661 37.99 -1.50 9.37
N PRO A 662 38.63 -2.11 10.38
CA PRO A 662 37.93 -2.91 11.39
C PRO A 662 36.71 -2.17 11.95
N THR A 663 35.58 -2.88 11.99
CA THR A 663 34.31 -2.35 12.49
C THR A 663 33.60 -3.40 13.32
N ASP A 664 32.71 -2.93 14.20
CA ASP A 664 31.98 -3.78 15.14
C ASP A 664 30.55 -3.99 14.59
N ILE A 665 30.39 -4.91 13.62
CA ILE A 665 29.05 -5.26 13.12
C ILE A 665 28.37 -6.21 14.10
N ARG A 666 27.09 -6.00 14.38
CA ARG A 666 26.26 -6.91 15.19
C ARG A 666 24.92 -7.13 14.54
N LEU A 667 24.38 -8.34 14.69
CA LEU A 667 22.98 -8.63 14.41
C LEU A 667 22.17 -8.67 15.71
N ARG A 668 20.90 -8.27 15.61
CA ARG A 668 19.90 -8.37 16.66
C ARG A 668 18.66 -9.07 16.12
N PHE A 669 18.28 -10.13 16.82
CA PHE A 669 17.05 -10.88 16.61
C PHE A 669 16.06 -10.50 17.71
N ARG A 670 14.82 -10.15 17.37
CA ARG A 670 13.76 -9.86 18.34
C ARG A 670 12.55 -10.73 18.09
N ALA A 671 12.05 -11.35 19.15
CA ALA A 671 10.76 -12.02 19.14
C ALA A 671 9.78 -11.19 19.96
N HIS A 672 8.67 -10.79 19.33
CA HIS A 672 7.56 -10.07 19.95
C HIS A 672 6.43 -11.06 20.19
N GLY A 673 5.97 -11.17 21.43
CA GLY A 673 4.80 -11.93 21.84
C GLY A 673 4.00 -11.08 22.83
N GLU A 674 3.24 -10.12 22.30
CA GLU A 674 2.51 -9.14 23.11
C GLU A 674 1.21 -9.73 23.68
N SER A 675 0.71 -10.82 23.09
CA SER A 675 -0.50 -11.53 23.49
C SER A 675 -0.21 -12.83 24.23
N GLU A 676 -0.72 -12.99 25.46
CA GLU A 676 -0.67 -14.27 26.22
C GLU A 676 -1.44 -15.43 25.55
N ALA A 677 -2.16 -15.18 24.46
CA ALA A 677 -2.93 -16.19 23.74
C ALA A 677 -2.22 -16.67 22.47
N ALA A 678 -1.23 -15.92 21.97
CA ALA A 678 -0.42 -16.30 20.83
C ALA A 678 0.65 -17.32 21.26
N THR A 679 1.25 -18.01 20.30
CA THR A 679 2.47 -18.78 20.55
C THR A 679 3.60 -18.21 19.72
N VAL A 680 4.61 -17.63 20.38
CA VAL A 680 5.79 -17.05 19.72
C VAL A 680 7.06 -17.69 20.22
N VAL A 681 7.68 -18.50 19.37
CA VAL A 681 8.93 -19.19 19.69
C VAL A 681 9.90 -19.04 18.54
N ALA A 682 11.09 -18.54 18.84
CA ALA A 682 12.18 -18.42 17.88
C ALA A 682 13.40 -19.20 18.35
N ALA A 683 14.12 -19.79 17.40
CA ALA A 683 15.44 -20.35 17.61
C ALA A 683 16.37 -19.96 16.45
N VAL A 684 17.61 -19.66 16.79
CA VAL A 684 18.70 -19.33 15.86
C VAL A 684 19.84 -20.30 16.11
N ASP A 685 20.38 -20.85 15.04
CA ASP A 685 21.50 -21.78 15.06
C ASP A 685 22.41 -21.54 13.84
N ARG A 686 23.62 -22.11 13.85
CA ARG A 686 24.62 -22.02 12.78
C ARG A 686 24.80 -20.60 12.23
N LEU A 687 24.92 -19.61 13.12
CA LEU A 687 25.25 -18.26 12.71
C LEU A 687 26.73 -18.19 12.33
N GLU A 688 27.01 -17.89 11.08
CA GLU A 688 28.32 -17.99 10.45
C GLU A 688 28.63 -16.67 9.72
N LEU A 689 29.77 -16.05 10.03
CA LEU A 689 30.38 -15.08 9.12
C LEU A 689 31.25 -15.84 8.13
N LEU A 690 30.93 -15.66 6.86
CA LEU A 690 31.51 -16.33 5.72
C LEU A 690 32.05 -15.29 4.75
N GLU A 691 32.93 -15.74 3.86
CA GLU A 691 33.29 -15.03 2.64
C GLU A 691 32.90 -15.90 1.46
N TRP A 692 32.16 -15.34 0.52
CA TRP A 692 32.00 -15.93 -0.81
C TRP A 692 33.23 -15.60 -1.64
N VAL A 693 33.79 -16.60 -2.33
CA VAL A 693 35.08 -16.48 -3.00
C VAL A 693 34.91 -16.68 -4.50
N CYS A 694 35.47 -15.74 -5.26
CA CYS A 694 35.61 -15.78 -6.70
C CYS A 694 37.09 -15.88 -7.05
N ASP A 695 37.47 -16.93 -7.80
CA ASP A 695 38.87 -17.28 -8.13
C ASP A 695 39.72 -17.74 -6.92
N ASP A 696 40.75 -18.56 -7.19
CA ASP A 696 41.68 -19.09 -6.19
C ASP A 696 42.80 -18.07 -5.83
N GLY A 697 42.73 -16.83 -6.33
CA GLY A 697 43.71 -15.76 -6.12
C GLY A 697 43.59 -15.12 -4.73
N VAL A 698 44.71 -14.62 -4.18
CA VAL A 698 44.68 -13.86 -2.92
C VAL A 698 44.33 -12.40 -3.23
N PRO A 699 43.23 -11.83 -2.70
CA PRO A 699 42.91 -10.43 -2.87
C PRO A 699 44.08 -9.54 -2.43
N GLY A 700 44.45 -8.56 -3.25
CA GLY A 700 45.61 -7.70 -3.00
C GLY A 700 46.97 -8.23 -3.49
N ASP A 701 47.11 -9.48 -3.92
CA ASP A 701 48.34 -10.00 -4.56
C ASP A 701 48.37 -9.62 -6.05
N MET A 702 48.67 -8.37 -6.32
CA MET A 702 48.62 -7.80 -7.67
C MET A 702 49.71 -8.36 -8.60
N ASN A 703 50.79 -8.92 -8.04
CA ASN A 703 51.91 -9.43 -8.82
C ASN A 703 51.91 -10.97 -8.97
N GLY A 704 51.06 -11.67 -8.22
CA GLY A 704 50.83 -13.11 -8.30
C GLY A 704 51.95 -13.98 -7.71
N ASP A 705 52.73 -13.45 -6.76
CA ASP A 705 53.81 -14.18 -6.11
C ASP A 705 53.39 -14.94 -4.84
N GLY A 706 52.12 -14.80 -4.45
CA GLY A 706 51.50 -15.40 -3.27
C GLY A 706 51.67 -14.57 -1.99
N PHE A 707 52.19 -13.34 -2.05
CA PHE A 707 52.42 -12.48 -0.89
C PHE A 707 51.92 -11.06 -1.12
N VAL A 708 50.90 -10.63 -0.37
CA VAL A 708 50.51 -9.21 -0.35
C VAL A 708 51.51 -8.40 0.47
N ASN A 709 52.29 -7.54 -0.18
CA ASN A 709 53.37 -6.78 0.45
C ASN A 709 53.58 -5.39 -0.18
N GLY A 710 54.72 -4.76 0.13
CA GLY A 710 55.05 -3.41 -0.32
C GLY A 710 55.16 -3.24 -1.84
N GLU A 711 55.42 -4.32 -2.58
CA GLU A 711 55.39 -4.30 -4.05
C GLU A 711 53.96 -4.14 -4.57
N ASP A 712 53.00 -4.89 -4.01
CA ASP A 712 51.59 -4.84 -4.39
C ASP A 712 50.95 -3.53 -3.97
N PHE A 713 51.23 -3.04 -2.77
CA PHE A 713 50.77 -1.71 -2.35
C PHE A 713 51.33 -0.61 -3.24
N GLY A 714 52.56 -0.77 -3.72
CA GLY A 714 53.16 0.13 -4.70
C GLY A 714 52.38 0.15 -6.01
N GLN A 715 51.89 -1.01 -6.48
CA GLN A 715 51.06 -1.13 -7.67
C GLN A 715 49.65 -0.57 -7.45
N PHE A 716 49.03 -0.88 -6.31
CA PHE A 716 47.72 -0.37 -5.90
C PHE A 716 47.66 1.16 -5.93
N LEU A 717 48.69 1.83 -5.38
CA LEU A 717 48.76 3.30 -5.40
C LEU A 717 48.85 3.91 -6.80
N VAL A 718 49.26 3.15 -7.83
CA VAL A 718 49.23 3.59 -9.23
C VAL A 718 47.80 3.62 -9.76
N GLU A 719 46.98 2.67 -9.31
CA GLU A 719 45.59 2.48 -9.71
C GLU A 719 44.60 3.30 -8.86
N TRP A 720 45.05 3.97 -7.80
CA TRP A 720 44.18 4.75 -6.91
C TRP A 720 43.29 5.77 -7.64
N GLY A 721 41.99 5.68 -7.43
CA GLY A 721 40.96 6.51 -8.06
C GLY A 721 40.73 6.23 -9.55
N SER A 722 41.26 5.12 -10.05
CA SER A 722 40.87 4.58 -11.36
C SER A 722 39.52 3.88 -11.28
N VAL A 723 38.95 3.63 -12.45
CA VAL A 723 37.70 2.86 -12.63
C VAL A 723 38.00 1.64 -13.50
N ASP A 724 37.27 0.54 -13.29
CA ASP A 724 37.46 -0.74 -13.97
C ASP A 724 38.90 -1.27 -13.89
N SER A 725 39.52 -1.19 -12.71
CA SER A 725 40.91 -1.60 -12.49
C SER A 725 41.02 -2.97 -11.82
N VAL A 726 42.14 -3.65 -12.01
CA VAL A 726 42.45 -4.90 -11.30
C VAL A 726 42.72 -4.69 -9.79
N ALA A 727 42.80 -3.43 -9.36
CA ALA A 727 42.93 -3.02 -7.96
C ALA A 727 41.59 -2.74 -7.29
N ASP A 728 40.48 -2.81 -8.04
CA ASP A 728 39.12 -2.77 -7.51
C ASP A 728 38.78 -4.19 -7.03
N PHE A 729 38.97 -4.43 -5.74
CA PHE A 729 38.86 -5.74 -5.11
C PHE A 729 37.45 -6.00 -4.60
N ASN A 730 36.65 -4.97 -4.31
CA ASN A 730 35.25 -5.11 -3.90
C ASN A 730 34.27 -5.05 -5.09
N PHE A 731 34.77 -4.82 -6.31
CA PHE A 731 34.00 -4.77 -7.55
C PHE A 731 32.97 -3.63 -7.60
N ASP A 732 33.20 -2.53 -6.87
CA ASP A 732 32.30 -1.37 -6.87
C ASP A 732 32.53 -0.39 -8.04
N GLY A 733 33.54 -0.69 -8.86
CA GLY A 733 33.93 0.08 -10.03
C GLY A 733 34.98 1.15 -9.74
N ASN A 734 35.39 1.36 -8.48
CA ASN A 734 36.35 2.38 -8.07
C ASN A 734 37.47 1.77 -7.24
N VAL A 735 38.68 2.34 -7.39
CA VAL A 735 39.80 1.99 -6.50
C VAL A 735 39.94 3.04 -5.39
N ASP A 736 39.54 2.71 -4.17
CA ASP A 736 39.53 3.63 -3.04
C ASP A 736 39.92 3.02 -1.67
N GLY A 737 39.42 3.62 -0.58
CA GLY A 737 39.71 3.19 0.78
C GLY A 737 39.20 1.79 1.12
N PHE A 738 38.13 1.31 0.49
CA PHE A 738 37.60 -0.03 0.70
C PHE A 738 38.55 -1.09 0.16
N ASP A 739 39.06 -0.91 -1.07
CA ASP A 739 40.06 -1.79 -1.66
C ASP A 739 41.38 -1.78 -0.89
N LEU A 740 41.77 -0.62 -0.37
CA LEU A 740 42.92 -0.54 0.50
C LEU A 740 42.70 -1.33 1.79
N GLY A 741 41.49 -1.30 2.33
CA GLY A 741 41.10 -2.12 3.48
C GLY A 741 41.30 -3.61 3.18
N ILE A 742 40.78 -4.08 2.04
CA ILE A 742 40.95 -5.46 1.55
C ILE A 742 42.43 -5.82 1.41
N LEU A 743 43.21 -5.01 0.68
CA LEU A 743 44.65 -5.23 0.51
C LEU A 743 45.39 -5.34 1.85
N LEU A 744 45.07 -4.46 2.81
CA LEU A 744 45.70 -4.48 4.13
C LEU A 744 45.23 -5.64 5.00
N GLY A 745 43.99 -6.11 4.82
CA GLY A 745 43.46 -7.31 5.46
C GLY A 745 44.26 -8.56 5.08
N HIS A 746 44.74 -8.62 3.84
CA HIS A 746 45.56 -9.73 3.32
C HIS A 746 47.08 -9.55 3.49
N TRP A 747 47.55 -8.51 4.19
CA TRP A 747 48.98 -8.17 4.29
C TRP A 747 49.85 -9.29 4.88
N THR A 748 50.90 -9.69 4.17
CA THR A 748 51.80 -10.79 4.57
C THR A 748 53.21 -10.37 4.97
N GLY A 749 53.65 -9.14 4.67
CA GLY A 749 54.94 -8.60 5.16
C GLY A 749 55.78 -7.85 4.15
#